data_AF-A0A2G8KVS8-F1
#
_entry.id   AF-A0A2G8KVS8-F1
#
_cell.length_a   1.000
_cell.length_b   1.000
_cell.length_c   1.000
_cell.angle_alpha   90.00
_cell.angle_beta   90.00
_cell.angle_gamma   90.00
#
_symmetry.space_group_name_H-M   'P 1'
#
loop_
_entity.id
_entity.type
_entity.pdbx_description
1 polymer ?
#
loop_
_entity_poly.entity_id
_entity_poly.type
_entity_poly.pdbx_seq_one_letter_code
_entity_poly.pdbx_strand_id
1 'polypeptide(L)'
;MAGILGQVVNEVGTHFPNNRDVIQGISSENNFLQHQVPDEILIKVFSYLLERDLCNVACVCKRFNTLANDLSLWKRLYQSVYEMTLPLLRPAPTKFKFVQPDKVESPNIWKESFKTLYNAIHVKPGYAAYVYANHKLFEGREIQYYDTIEEALSSVESCVYPLILLHEGVYSGEWLYIDSPVCILGAAPGDITDSVIVENSKESTFLFMEGCEDAYLGYISIRFNPENNQNQQHHKHSCIEIGSNCLPTIDSCNIRSKSQVGAAVSVSGRKSAPTIKNCVISDCENVGLYINDHAEGNYLDNEISSNALAGIWVKNYAKPIIRRCHIHHGRDVGIFTFDNGMGYFDRCDIHHNRIAGFEVKAGANPSVVNCEIHHGQTGESTSMKTEGENSSKIRFIQTHLQGANEIYNGHQGGVYIFGEGRGLVENNDIHSNALAGIQIRTNSNPIIRGNRIHDGQHGGIYVHEKGKGLIIENEVYSNTLAGVWVTTGSCPELRRNRIHSGKQVGVYFYDNGHGTLEENDIFNHMYSGVQIRTGSNPIIRRNKIWGGQNGGILVYNGGLGVLEYNEIFDNAMAGVWIKTDSNPYLKHNKIHDGRDGGICIFNGGRGVLEENEIFRNTQAGVLISSQSHPKLKRNKIFDGLAAGIEITNNATATLEGNQVFNNKFAGICLATGVSPDMKDNKVYGNKNAIEKAVKYGRCLYKISSYTSYPMHDFYRCKTCNTTDRNAICVNCIRRCHAGHVVEFVTHDRFFCDCGAGTLSHQCQLAGEPTKDTDTLYDSAAPIESHTLMVN
;
A
#
# COMPACT_ATOMS: atom_id res chain seq x y z
N MET A 1 3.56 -44.81 55.85
CA MET A 1 4.94 -45.32 55.96
C MET A 1 5.77 -44.51 56.97
N ALA A 2 5.18 -44.11 58.11
CA ALA A 2 5.87 -43.36 59.18
C ALA A 2 6.41 -44.26 60.31
N GLY A 3 6.27 -45.59 60.20
CA GLY A 3 6.69 -46.55 61.24
C GLY A 3 8.07 -47.17 61.04
N ILE A 4 8.66 -47.09 59.83
CA ILE A 4 9.90 -47.81 59.50
C ILE A 4 11.14 -46.91 59.64
N LEU A 5 10.99 -45.58 59.57
CA LEU A 5 12.07 -44.62 59.85
C LEU A 5 12.26 -44.34 61.36
N GLY A 6 11.29 -44.68 62.21
CA GLY A 6 11.37 -44.47 63.66
C GLY A 6 12.25 -45.48 64.42
N GLN A 7 12.63 -46.60 63.79
CA GLN A 7 13.47 -47.63 64.44
C GLN A 7 14.96 -47.54 64.09
N VAL A 8 15.37 -46.71 63.14
CA VAL A 8 16.79 -46.55 62.77
C VAL A 8 17.44 -45.33 63.44
N VAL A 9 16.64 -44.39 63.96
CA VAL A 9 17.15 -43.14 64.57
C VAL A 9 17.28 -43.23 66.10
N ASN A 10 16.74 -44.26 66.75
CA ASN A 10 16.77 -44.41 68.21
C ASN A 10 18.04 -45.03 68.80
N GLU A 11 19.03 -45.43 67.98
CA GLU A 11 20.31 -45.97 68.50
C GLU A 11 21.47 -44.98 68.45
N VAL A 12 21.26 -43.73 68.02
CA VAL A 12 22.32 -42.70 68.03
C VAL A 12 21.84 -41.43 68.73
N GLY A 13 21.35 -41.60 69.94
CA GLY A 13 21.11 -40.51 70.88
C GLY A 13 21.93 -40.76 72.14
N THR A 14 23.08 -40.08 72.27
CA THR A 14 23.49 -39.29 73.44
C THR A 14 25.01 -39.13 73.51
N HIS A 15 25.45 -37.91 73.84
CA HIS A 15 26.81 -37.45 74.14
C HIS A 15 27.76 -37.21 72.95
N PHE A 16 27.76 -35.95 72.49
CA PHE A 16 28.99 -35.33 71.98
C PHE A 16 29.89 -34.94 73.17
N PRO A 17 31.16 -35.36 73.17
CA PRO A 17 32.22 -34.51 73.69
C PRO A 17 33.14 -34.06 72.56
N ASN A 18 33.46 -32.77 72.58
CA ASN A 18 34.59 -32.20 71.86
C ASN A 18 35.87 -32.97 72.20
N ASN A 19 36.56 -33.53 71.20
CA ASN A 19 38.02 -33.49 71.16
C ASN A 19 38.57 -33.86 69.78
N ARG A 20 39.57 -33.08 69.37
CA ARG A 20 40.53 -33.41 68.31
C ARG A 20 41.37 -34.61 68.76
N ASP A 21 41.84 -35.37 67.77
CA ASP A 21 42.67 -36.58 67.87
C ASP A 21 41.90 -37.89 68.11
N VAL A 22 41.74 -38.66 67.04
CA VAL A 22 42.13 -40.08 66.88
C VAL A 22 41.89 -40.43 65.41
N ILE A 23 42.93 -40.25 64.60
CA ILE A 23 43.10 -40.97 63.32
C ILE A 23 43.95 -42.18 63.68
N GLN A 24 43.34 -43.36 63.79
CA GLN A 24 43.90 -44.68 63.45
C GLN A 24 43.02 -45.78 64.04
N GLY A 25 42.52 -46.67 63.17
CA GLY A 25 41.92 -47.94 63.58
C GLY A 25 40.39 -48.01 63.49
N ILE A 26 39.81 -47.82 62.30
CA ILE A 26 38.49 -48.38 61.99
C ILE A 26 38.65 -49.33 60.81
N SER A 27 38.31 -50.59 61.06
CA SER A 27 38.27 -51.71 60.15
C SER A 27 37.32 -51.46 58.97
N SER A 28 37.71 -52.05 57.84
CA SER A 28 37.12 -51.95 56.51
C SER A 28 35.81 -52.75 56.35
N GLU A 29 34.80 -52.53 57.19
CA GLU A 29 33.51 -53.25 57.11
C GLU A 29 32.24 -52.41 57.38
N ASN A 30 32.27 -51.08 57.20
CA ASN A 30 31.07 -50.22 57.29
C ASN A 30 30.68 -49.53 55.97
N ASN A 31 30.91 -50.18 54.82
CA ASN A 31 30.63 -49.64 53.49
C ASN A 31 29.40 -50.28 52.79
N PHE A 32 28.41 -50.70 53.57
CA PHE A 32 27.25 -51.42 53.05
C PHE A 32 26.03 -50.52 53.01
N LEU A 33 25.74 -49.99 51.82
CA LEU A 33 24.43 -49.68 51.22
C LEU A 33 24.61 -48.59 50.15
N GLN A 34 25.48 -47.60 50.39
CA GLN A 34 25.66 -46.47 49.47
C GLN A 34 26.16 -46.89 48.09
N HIS A 35 26.96 -47.95 47.96
CA HIS A 35 27.52 -48.43 46.69
C HIS A 35 26.76 -49.63 46.09
N GLN A 36 25.85 -50.25 46.85
CA GLN A 36 25.15 -51.49 46.44
C GLN A 36 23.74 -51.25 45.93
N VAL A 37 23.11 -50.14 46.34
CA VAL A 37 21.79 -49.76 45.83
C VAL A 37 21.93 -49.22 44.40
N PRO A 38 21.17 -49.70 43.41
CA PRO A 38 21.17 -49.18 42.04
C PRO A 38 20.77 -47.69 41.98
N ASP A 39 21.31 -46.97 40.99
CA ASP A 39 21.02 -45.53 40.80
C ASP A 39 19.52 -45.27 40.61
N GLU A 40 18.79 -46.18 39.95
CA GLU A 40 17.35 -46.08 39.72
C GLU A 40 16.55 -46.11 41.03
N ILE A 41 16.99 -46.93 41.99
CA ILE A 41 16.36 -47.02 43.31
C ILE A 41 16.66 -45.75 44.11
N LEU A 42 17.90 -45.25 44.06
CA LEU A 42 18.26 -43.99 44.71
C LEU A 42 17.50 -42.80 44.10
N ILE A 43 17.38 -42.71 42.78
CA ILE A 43 16.58 -41.70 42.09
C ILE A 43 15.10 -41.84 42.49
N LYS A 44 14.58 -43.07 42.60
CA LYS A 44 13.21 -43.29 43.06
C LYS A 44 13.02 -42.80 44.51
N VAL A 45 13.96 -43.07 45.40
CA VAL A 45 13.96 -42.55 46.79
C VAL A 45 14.05 -41.03 46.79
N PHE A 46 14.97 -40.45 46.03
CA PHE A 46 15.15 -39.00 45.92
C PHE A 46 13.91 -38.32 45.34
N SER A 47 13.09 -39.01 44.54
CA SER A 47 11.84 -38.47 44.01
C SER A 47 10.75 -38.22 45.06
N TYR A 48 10.94 -38.65 46.31
CA TYR A 48 10.09 -38.32 47.45
C TYR A 48 10.62 -37.15 48.29
N LEU A 49 11.79 -36.61 47.96
CA LEU A 49 12.42 -35.50 48.67
C LEU A 49 11.99 -34.14 48.10
N LEU A 50 11.94 -33.14 48.96
CA LEU A 50 11.72 -31.75 48.56
C LEU A 50 13.03 -31.09 48.11
N GLU A 51 12.95 -29.91 47.51
CA GLU A 51 14.06 -29.16 46.93
C GLU A 51 15.22 -28.92 47.90
N ARG A 52 14.94 -28.56 49.16
CA ARG A 52 15.96 -28.33 50.18
C ARG A 52 16.66 -29.63 50.57
N ASP A 53 15.91 -30.71 50.71
CA ASP A 53 16.45 -32.03 51.02
C ASP A 53 17.30 -32.57 49.88
N LEU A 54 16.88 -32.39 48.62
CA LEU A 54 17.69 -32.72 47.45
C LEU A 54 19.00 -31.92 47.42
N CYS A 55 18.97 -30.64 47.78
CA CYS A 55 20.19 -29.83 47.92
C CYS A 55 21.10 -30.35 49.05
N ASN A 56 20.53 -30.74 50.18
CA ASN A 56 21.28 -31.32 51.30
C ASN A 56 21.91 -32.68 50.93
N VAL A 57 21.16 -33.55 50.26
CA VAL A 57 21.63 -34.84 49.74
C VAL A 57 22.78 -34.64 48.75
N ALA A 58 22.71 -33.59 47.91
CA ALA A 58 23.77 -33.26 46.97
C ALA A 58 25.10 -32.87 47.64
N CYS A 59 25.10 -32.52 48.93
CA CYS A 59 26.30 -32.20 49.71
C CYS A 59 26.95 -33.42 50.38
N VAL A 60 26.32 -34.60 50.34
CA VAL A 60 26.78 -35.79 51.07
C VAL A 60 28.02 -36.43 50.42
N CYS A 61 27.99 -36.65 49.11
CA CYS A 61 29.13 -37.21 48.35
C CYS A 61 28.98 -36.94 46.85
N LYS A 62 30.02 -37.24 46.05
CA LYS A 62 30.00 -37.05 44.58
C LYS A 62 28.87 -37.83 43.88
N ARG A 63 28.64 -39.10 44.25
CA ARG A 63 27.57 -39.92 43.63
C ARG A 63 26.19 -39.30 43.90
N PHE A 64 25.92 -38.91 45.13
CA PHE A 64 24.65 -38.29 45.50
C PHE A 64 24.50 -36.89 44.90
N ASN A 65 25.60 -36.13 44.76
CA ASN A 65 25.60 -34.88 44.02
C ASN A 65 25.13 -35.08 42.57
N THR A 66 25.67 -36.06 41.85
CA THR A 66 25.24 -36.35 40.48
C THR A 66 23.77 -36.76 40.42
N LEU A 67 23.35 -37.72 41.26
CA LEU A 67 21.99 -38.25 41.24
C LEU A 67 20.93 -37.23 41.71
N ALA A 68 21.24 -36.42 42.73
CA ALA A 68 20.33 -35.38 43.22
C ALA A 68 20.18 -34.20 42.24
N ASN A 69 21.07 -34.10 41.23
CA ASN A 69 20.96 -33.13 40.13
C ASN A 69 20.41 -33.75 38.84
N ASP A 70 19.76 -34.92 38.91
CA ASP A 70 19.11 -35.55 37.75
C ASP A 70 18.03 -34.64 37.12
N LEU A 71 18.00 -34.58 35.79
CA LEU A 71 17.07 -33.72 35.04
C LEU A 71 15.61 -34.13 35.24
N SER A 72 15.32 -35.44 35.33
CA SER A 72 13.96 -35.95 35.47
C SER A 72 13.40 -35.74 36.88
N LEU A 73 14.25 -35.73 37.90
CA LEU A 73 13.89 -35.33 39.26
C LEU A 73 13.46 -33.86 39.29
N TRP A 74 14.33 -32.96 38.86
CA TRP A 74 14.05 -31.52 38.92
C TRP A 74 12.92 -31.11 37.98
N LYS A 75 12.77 -31.76 36.82
CA LYS A 75 11.61 -31.55 35.94
C LYS A 75 10.30 -31.90 36.65
N ARG A 76 10.20 -33.08 37.26
CA ARG A 76 8.98 -33.50 37.99
C ARG A 76 8.69 -32.58 39.16
N LEU A 77 9.72 -32.22 39.93
CA LEU A 77 9.59 -31.31 41.06
C LEU A 77 9.09 -29.93 40.61
N TYR A 78 9.73 -29.35 39.59
CA TYR A 78 9.31 -28.09 38.99
C TYR A 78 7.86 -28.13 38.52
N GLN A 79 7.49 -29.14 37.72
CA GLN A 79 6.13 -29.30 37.22
C GLN A 79 5.11 -29.50 38.35
N SER A 80 5.48 -30.15 39.45
CA SER A 80 4.59 -30.34 40.60
C SER A 80 4.32 -29.06 41.39
N VAL A 81 5.23 -28.09 41.36
CA VAL A 81 5.13 -26.84 42.13
C VAL A 81 4.55 -25.72 41.28
N TYR A 82 5.04 -25.58 40.06
CA TYR A 82 4.71 -24.45 39.19
C TYR A 82 3.70 -24.80 38.10
N GLU A 83 3.38 -26.09 37.92
CA GLU A 83 2.43 -26.59 36.92
C GLU A 83 2.80 -26.27 35.45
N MET A 84 3.97 -25.65 35.21
CA MET A 84 4.45 -25.26 33.90
C MET A 84 5.16 -26.39 33.15
N THR A 85 4.86 -26.53 31.86
CA THR A 85 5.45 -27.59 31.00
C THR A 85 6.87 -27.29 30.54
N LEU A 86 7.31 -26.04 30.55
CA LEU A 86 8.65 -25.59 30.18
C LEU A 86 9.30 -24.82 31.35
N PRO A 87 10.64 -24.88 31.48
CA PRO A 87 11.36 -24.07 32.45
C PRO A 87 11.27 -22.59 32.07
N LEU A 88 10.99 -21.75 33.06
CA LEU A 88 10.94 -20.30 32.95
C LEU A 88 12.18 -19.68 33.58
N LEU A 89 12.89 -18.85 32.83
CA LEU A 89 14.02 -18.08 33.34
C LEU A 89 13.63 -16.62 33.60
N ARG A 90 14.19 -16.06 34.66
CA ARG A 90 14.09 -14.64 35.02
C ARG A 90 15.47 -13.95 34.93
N PRO A 91 15.98 -13.64 33.73
CA PRO A 91 17.30 -13.01 33.56
C PRO A 91 17.41 -11.59 34.14
N ALA A 92 16.29 -10.89 34.31
CA ALA A 92 16.21 -9.59 34.98
C ALA A 92 14.83 -9.47 35.68
N PRO A 93 14.64 -8.53 36.63
CA PRO A 93 13.40 -8.45 37.42
C PRO A 93 12.10 -8.49 36.60
N THR A 94 12.07 -7.83 35.44
CA THR A 94 10.90 -7.72 34.55
C THR A 94 11.05 -8.46 33.22
N LYS A 95 12.00 -9.42 33.15
CA LYS A 95 12.24 -10.21 31.94
C LYS A 95 12.05 -11.67 32.24
N PHE A 96 11.11 -12.27 31.52
CA PHE A 96 10.72 -13.66 31.66
C PHE A 96 10.89 -14.35 30.31
N LYS A 97 11.39 -15.59 30.31
CA LYS A 97 11.62 -16.35 29.08
C LYS A 97 11.44 -17.84 29.33
N PHE A 98 10.43 -18.42 28.70
CA PHE A 98 10.35 -19.87 28.57
C PHE A 98 11.45 -20.37 27.64
N VAL A 99 12.15 -21.43 28.06
CA VAL A 99 13.25 -21.99 27.28
C VAL A 99 13.01 -23.47 26.99
N GLN A 100 13.42 -23.89 25.80
CA GLN A 100 13.47 -25.31 25.46
C GLN A 100 14.69 -25.92 26.16
N PRO A 101 14.53 -26.95 27.01
CA PRO A 101 15.63 -27.52 27.77
C PRO A 101 16.84 -27.92 26.91
N ASP A 102 16.60 -28.44 25.71
CA ASP A 102 17.64 -28.93 24.80
C ASP A 102 18.43 -27.82 24.09
N LYS A 103 17.96 -26.57 24.17
CA LYS A 103 18.56 -25.40 23.48
C LYS A 103 19.41 -24.52 24.40
N VAL A 104 19.54 -24.87 25.68
CA VAL A 104 20.26 -24.07 26.66
C VAL A 104 21.41 -24.89 27.25
N GLU A 105 22.63 -24.34 27.17
CA GLU A 105 23.78 -24.91 27.85
C GLU A 105 23.67 -24.65 29.36
N SER A 106 23.02 -25.57 30.08
CA SER A 106 22.96 -25.57 31.54
C SER A 106 23.06 -27.01 32.05
N PRO A 107 23.86 -27.27 33.11
CA PRO A 107 23.93 -28.60 33.72
C PRO A 107 22.57 -29.14 34.19
N ASN A 108 21.70 -28.26 34.69
CA ASN A 108 20.31 -28.60 35.02
C ASN A 108 19.42 -27.35 34.96
N ILE A 109 18.78 -27.14 33.82
CA ILE A 109 17.94 -25.96 33.58
C ILE A 109 16.69 -25.91 34.46
N TRP A 110 16.12 -27.06 34.82
CA TRP A 110 14.94 -27.16 35.68
C TRP A 110 15.26 -26.70 37.10
N LYS A 111 16.43 -27.07 37.61
CA LYS A 111 16.91 -26.62 38.92
C LYS A 111 17.17 -25.12 38.94
N GLU A 112 17.81 -24.57 37.91
CA GLU A 112 18.04 -23.13 37.82
C GLU A 112 16.72 -22.35 37.73
N SER A 113 15.77 -22.83 36.92
CA SER A 113 14.43 -22.24 36.83
C SER A 113 13.70 -22.28 38.17
N PHE A 114 13.71 -23.43 38.84
CA PHE A 114 13.13 -23.59 40.19
C PHE A 114 13.71 -22.57 41.17
N LYS A 115 15.04 -22.41 41.18
CA LYS A 115 15.73 -21.44 42.03
C LYS A 115 15.26 -20.01 41.76
N THR A 116 15.07 -19.61 40.51
CA THR A 116 14.66 -18.24 40.16
C THR A 116 13.22 -17.90 40.57
N LEU A 117 12.38 -18.93 40.75
CA LEU A 117 10.96 -18.80 41.11
C LEU A 117 10.67 -19.17 42.56
N TYR A 118 11.69 -19.57 43.34
CA TYR A 118 11.49 -20.16 44.67
C TYR A 118 10.75 -19.23 45.65
N ASN A 119 10.98 -17.92 45.56
CA ASN A 119 10.35 -16.91 46.41
C ASN A 119 9.09 -16.32 45.77
N ALA A 120 8.56 -16.93 44.71
CA ALA A 120 7.30 -16.49 44.14
C ALA A 120 6.14 -16.80 45.10
N ILE A 121 5.13 -15.94 45.07
CA ILE A 121 3.86 -16.16 45.75
C ILE A 121 2.93 -16.87 44.79
N HIS A 122 2.23 -17.89 45.27
CA HIS A 122 1.34 -18.70 44.45
C HIS A 122 -0.11 -18.36 44.75
N VAL A 123 -0.91 -18.11 43.72
CA VAL A 123 -2.35 -17.85 43.85
C VAL A 123 -3.10 -18.97 43.16
N LYS A 124 -3.92 -19.72 43.91
CA LYS A 124 -4.73 -20.80 43.38
C LYS A 124 -6.02 -20.92 44.20
N PRO A 125 -7.19 -20.59 43.62
CA PRO A 125 -8.45 -20.56 44.36
C PRO A 125 -8.78 -21.89 45.05
N GLY A 126 -9.04 -21.82 46.37
CA GLY A 126 -9.40 -22.97 47.21
C GLY A 126 -8.22 -23.89 47.56
N TYR A 127 -6.99 -23.51 47.24
CA TYR A 127 -5.79 -24.32 47.48
C TYR A 127 -5.06 -23.92 48.76
N ALA A 128 -5.14 -22.65 49.17
CA ALA A 128 -4.43 -22.16 50.35
C ALA A 128 -4.86 -22.94 51.60
N ALA A 129 -6.18 -23.10 51.80
CA ALA A 129 -6.73 -23.90 52.90
C ALA A 129 -6.23 -25.35 52.91
N TYR A 130 -6.07 -25.98 51.74
CA TYR A 130 -5.55 -27.34 51.63
C TYR A 130 -4.08 -27.42 52.09
N VAL A 131 -3.23 -26.50 51.65
CA VAL A 131 -1.81 -26.48 52.03
C VAL A 131 -1.66 -26.25 53.54
N TYR A 132 -2.37 -25.25 54.08
CA TYR A 132 -2.29 -24.93 55.51
C TYR A 132 -2.85 -26.04 56.41
N ALA A 133 -3.90 -26.75 55.96
CA ALA A 133 -4.42 -27.92 56.68
C ALA A 133 -3.45 -29.12 56.67
N ASN A 134 -2.60 -29.24 55.65
CA ASN A 134 -1.68 -30.37 55.44
C ASN A 134 -0.20 -30.00 55.61
N HIS A 135 0.14 -29.05 56.51
CA HIS A 135 1.50 -28.52 56.68
C HIS A 135 2.61 -29.60 56.79
N LYS A 136 2.33 -30.75 57.41
CA LYS A 136 3.30 -31.86 57.54
C LYS A 136 3.75 -32.47 56.21
N LEU A 137 2.93 -32.39 55.16
CA LEU A 137 3.28 -32.87 53.82
C LEU A 137 4.25 -31.92 53.10
N PHE A 138 4.33 -30.67 53.55
CA PHE A 138 5.14 -29.60 52.96
C PHE A 138 6.21 -29.08 53.94
N GLU A 139 6.45 -29.81 55.04
CA GLU A 139 7.45 -29.47 56.03
C GLU A 139 8.83 -29.41 55.37
N GLY A 140 9.51 -28.26 55.47
CA GLY A 140 10.78 -27.99 54.78
C GLY A 140 10.67 -27.15 53.50
N ARG A 141 9.46 -26.84 53.03
CA ARG A 141 9.19 -25.91 51.91
C ARG A 141 8.60 -24.60 52.41
N GLU A 142 9.17 -23.47 51.98
CA GLU A 142 8.76 -22.11 52.38
C GLU A 142 8.10 -21.38 51.20
N ILE A 143 7.00 -21.92 50.68
CA ILE A 143 6.21 -21.31 49.60
C ILE A 143 4.88 -20.81 50.16
N GLN A 144 4.49 -19.59 49.78
CA GLN A 144 3.26 -18.95 50.22
C GLN A 144 2.14 -19.17 49.20
N TYR A 145 0.94 -19.51 49.69
CA TYR A 145 -0.26 -19.73 48.88
C TYR A 145 -1.41 -18.83 49.33
N TYR A 146 -2.09 -18.22 48.36
CA TYR A 146 -3.29 -17.41 48.55
C TYR A 146 -4.42 -17.88 47.64
N ASP A 147 -5.67 -17.60 48.03
CA ASP A 147 -6.84 -17.98 47.25
C ASP A 147 -7.25 -16.87 46.25
N THR A 148 -6.90 -15.61 46.52
CA THR A 148 -7.19 -14.45 45.67
C THR A 148 -5.93 -13.66 45.30
N ILE A 149 -5.99 -12.93 44.19
CA ILE A 149 -4.91 -12.06 43.71
C ILE A 149 -4.79 -10.84 44.63
N GLU A 150 -5.91 -10.29 45.11
CA GLU A 150 -5.93 -9.18 46.07
C GLU A 150 -5.14 -9.49 47.35
N GLU A 151 -5.37 -10.65 47.96
CA GLU A 151 -4.64 -11.05 49.18
C GLU A 151 -3.14 -11.17 48.92
N ALA A 152 -2.77 -11.70 47.75
CA ALA A 152 -1.38 -11.82 47.35
C ALA A 152 -0.74 -10.43 47.14
N LEU A 153 -1.44 -9.49 46.50
CA LEU A 153 -0.98 -8.12 46.30
C LEU A 153 -0.75 -7.39 47.64
N SER A 154 -1.69 -7.47 48.58
CA SER A 154 -1.54 -6.88 49.92
C SER A 154 -0.37 -7.48 50.71
N SER A 155 -0.04 -8.75 50.48
CA SER A 155 1.09 -9.40 51.17
C SER A 155 2.47 -8.91 50.71
N VAL A 156 2.56 -8.29 49.52
CA VAL A 156 3.84 -7.94 48.88
C VAL A 156 4.14 -6.45 48.81
N GLU A 157 3.32 -5.59 49.40
CA GLU A 157 3.48 -4.12 49.34
C GLU A 157 4.89 -3.63 49.74
N SER A 158 5.57 -4.35 50.63
CA SER A 158 6.92 -4.00 51.11
C SER A 158 8.06 -4.76 50.40
N CYS A 159 7.75 -5.63 49.44
CA CYS A 159 8.73 -6.44 48.74
C CYS A 159 9.33 -5.70 47.54
N VAL A 160 10.60 -5.97 47.25
CA VAL A 160 11.29 -5.41 46.08
C VAL A 160 11.13 -6.40 44.91
N TYR A 161 10.40 -5.98 43.86
CA TYR A 161 10.06 -6.80 42.68
C TYR A 161 9.40 -8.16 42.99
N PRO A 162 8.31 -8.17 43.78
CA PRO A 162 7.60 -9.40 44.11
C PRO A 162 7.10 -10.11 42.85
N LEU A 163 7.10 -11.43 42.89
CA LEU A 163 6.61 -12.27 41.80
C LEU A 163 5.40 -13.07 42.29
N ILE A 164 4.28 -12.90 41.61
CA ILE A 164 3.02 -13.61 41.83
C ILE A 164 2.78 -14.55 40.65
N LEU A 165 2.58 -15.83 40.95
CA LEU A 165 2.23 -16.87 39.99
C LEU A 165 0.74 -17.22 40.13
N LEU A 166 -0.01 -16.97 39.07
CA LEU A 166 -1.42 -17.31 38.95
C LEU A 166 -1.54 -18.69 38.33
N HIS A 167 -2.01 -19.65 39.11
CA HIS A 167 -2.21 -21.02 38.64
C HIS A 167 -3.42 -21.17 37.71
N GLU A 168 -3.59 -22.35 37.12
CA GLU A 168 -4.79 -22.68 36.34
C GLU A 168 -6.06 -22.38 37.15
N GLY A 169 -6.95 -21.57 36.56
CA GLY A 169 -8.15 -21.10 37.22
C GLY A 169 -8.80 -19.89 36.55
N VAL A 170 -10.02 -19.59 37.00
CA VAL A 170 -10.76 -18.37 36.66
C VAL A 170 -10.84 -17.49 37.89
N TYR A 171 -10.26 -16.29 37.80
CA TYR A 171 -10.19 -15.27 38.85
C TYR A 171 -11.19 -14.18 38.51
N SER A 172 -12.23 -13.99 39.32
CA SER A 172 -13.37 -13.17 38.95
C SER A 172 -13.79 -12.17 40.03
N GLY A 173 -14.03 -10.92 39.63
CA GLY A 173 -14.67 -9.91 40.49
C GLY A 173 -13.73 -9.24 41.50
N GLU A 174 -12.42 -9.37 41.30
CA GLU A 174 -11.37 -8.76 42.10
C GLU A 174 -11.01 -7.34 41.59
N TRP A 175 -10.53 -6.50 42.50
CA TRP A 175 -10.11 -5.12 42.31
C TRP A 175 -8.58 -5.04 42.21
N LEU A 176 -8.08 -5.11 40.98
CA LEU A 176 -6.65 -5.22 40.71
C LEU A 176 -6.04 -3.85 40.39
N TYR A 177 -5.72 -3.11 41.45
CA TYR A 177 -4.97 -1.85 41.38
C TYR A 177 -3.47 -2.13 41.48
N ILE A 178 -2.73 -1.74 40.44
CA ILE A 178 -1.27 -1.92 40.38
C ILE A 178 -0.61 -0.56 40.51
N ASP A 179 -0.05 -0.28 41.68
CA ASP A 179 0.64 0.95 42.06
C ASP A 179 2.09 0.69 42.53
N SER A 180 2.61 -0.50 42.25
CA SER A 180 3.94 -0.97 42.66
C SER A 180 4.62 -1.79 41.56
N PRO A 181 5.95 -2.00 41.62
CA PRO A 181 6.73 -2.79 40.64
C PRO A 181 6.51 -4.31 40.76
N VAL A 182 5.26 -4.76 40.87
CA VAL A 182 4.91 -6.20 41.00
C VAL A 182 4.97 -6.92 39.66
N CYS A 183 5.42 -8.17 39.68
CA CYS A 183 5.38 -9.07 38.53
C CYS A 183 4.27 -10.11 38.73
N ILE A 184 3.34 -10.21 37.79
CA ILE A 184 2.24 -11.18 37.80
C ILE A 184 2.34 -12.05 36.54
N LEU A 185 2.36 -13.37 36.72
CA LEU A 185 2.53 -14.35 35.64
C LEU A 185 1.53 -15.49 35.75
N GLY A 186 0.97 -15.92 34.62
CA GLY A 186 0.26 -17.20 34.57
C GLY A 186 1.20 -18.40 34.65
N ALA A 187 0.75 -19.46 35.30
CA ALA A 187 1.47 -20.69 35.52
C ALA A 187 0.52 -21.89 35.39
N ALA A 188 0.51 -22.52 34.22
CA ALA A 188 -0.36 -23.65 33.93
C ALA A 188 0.30 -24.64 32.96
N PRO A 189 -0.20 -25.88 32.87
CA PRO A 189 0.29 -26.84 31.89
C PRO A 189 -0.25 -26.50 30.49
N GLY A 190 0.55 -26.71 29.45
CA GLY A 190 0.14 -26.44 28.06
C GLY A 190 0.11 -24.95 27.74
N ASP A 191 -0.97 -24.48 27.10
CA ASP A 191 -1.17 -23.06 26.79
C ASP A 191 -1.67 -22.33 28.03
N ILE A 192 -0.79 -21.55 28.63
CA ILE A 192 -1.06 -20.84 29.88
C ILE A 192 -2.21 -19.86 29.72
N THR A 193 -2.29 -19.18 28.56
CA THR A 193 -3.29 -18.14 28.35
C THR A 193 -4.71 -18.69 28.24
N ASP A 194 -4.89 -19.96 27.87
CA ASP A 194 -6.21 -20.62 27.85
C ASP A 194 -6.67 -21.08 29.25
N SER A 195 -5.71 -21.35 30.15
CA SER A 195 -5.96 -21.93 31.47
C SER A 195 -6.00 -20.92 32.61
N VAL A 196 -5.33 -19.77 32.48
CA VAL A 196 -5.27 -18.73 33.52
C VAL A 196 -6.07 -17.51 33.05
N ILE A 197 -7.28 -17.35 33.58
CA ILE A 197 -8.23 -16.33 33.13
C ILE A 197 -8.55 -15.38 34.29
N VAL A 198 -8.27 -14.09 34.11
CA VAL A 198 -8.67 -13.02 35.02
C VAL A 198 -9.81 -12.23 34.38
N GLU A 199 -10.95 -12.13 35.05
CA GLU A 199 -12.14 -11.47 34.50
C GLU A 199 -12.90 -10.58 35.49
N ASN A 200 -13.54 -9.54 34.96
CA ASN A 200 -14.38 -8.64 35.74
C ASN A 200 -15.62 -8.23 34.93
N SER A 201 -16.70 -7.82 35.61
CA SER A 201 -17.97 -7.38 35.03
C SER A 201 -18.46 -6.03 35.54
N LYS A 202 -17.81 -5.46 36.57
CA LYS A 202 -18.26 -4.20 37.19
C LYS A 202 -17.34 -3.04 36.85
N GLU A 203 -16.04 -3.26 37.02
CA GLU A 203 -14.99 -2.28 36.79
C GLU A 203 -13.89 -2.89 35.91
N SER A 204 -12.93 -2.05 35.55
CA SER A 204 -11.78 -2.40 34.73
C SER A 204 -10.99 -3.55 35.37
N THR A 205 -10.59 -4.56 34.58
CA THR A 205 -9.99 -5.79 35.12
C THR A 205 -8.62 -5.54 35.74
N PHE A 206 -7.81 -4.69 35.12
CA PHE A 206 -6.55 -4.17 35.68
C PHE A 206 -6.50 -2.65 35.55
N LEU A 207 -6.15 -1.97 36.64
CA LEU A 207 -5.88 -0.54 36.66
C LEU A 207 -4.44 -0.27 37.11
N PHE A 208 -3.61 0.22 36.19
CA PHE A 208 -2.24 0.65 36.46
C PHE A 208 -2.21 2.12 36.83
N MET A 209 -1.66 2.39 38.01
CA MET A 209 -1.58 3.70 38.64
C MET A 209 -0.13 4.12 38.85
N GLU A 210 0.08 5.39 39.21
CA GLU A 210 1.41 5.91 39.53
C GLU A 210 2.10 5.04 40.59
N GLY A 211 3.37 4.69 40.36
CA GLY A 211 4.13 3.74 41.18
C GLY A 211 4.30 2.36 40.54
N CYS A 212 3.54 2.03 39.49
CA CYS A 212 3.72 0.80 38.69
C CYS A 212 4.93 0.83 37.73
N GLU A 213 5.94 1.65 38.02
CA GLU A 213 7.21 1.65 37.29
C GLU A 213 7.77 0.22 37.32
N ASP A 214 8.16 -0.33 36.17
CA ASP A 214 8.65 -1.72 36.08
C ASP A 214 7.65 -2.82 36.51
N ALA A 215 6.36 -2.55 36.66
CA ALA A 215 5.38 -3.62 36.83
C ALA A 215 5.36 -4.54 35.59
N TYR A 216 5.19 -5.84 35.80
CA TYR A 216 5.11 -6.83 34.72
C TYR A 216 3.83 -7.65 34.83
N LEU A 217 3.12 -7.79 33.73
CA LEU A 217 1.95 -8.65 33.59
C LEU A 217 2.13 -9.54 32.36
N GLY A 218 2.05 -10.86 32.51
CA GLY A 218 2.18 -11.73 31.34
C GLY A 218 1.65 -13.14 31.45
N TYR A 219 1.47 -13.77 30.29
CA TYR A 219 1.02 -15.16 30.14
C TYR A 219 -0.35 -15.42 30.79
N ILE A 220 -1.31 -14.51 30.63
CA ILE A 220 -2.67 -14.67 31.14
C ILE A 220 -3.72 -14.24 30.11
N SER A 221 -4.94 -14.76 30.24
CA SER A 221 -6.14 -14.21 29.62
C SER A 221 -6.77 -13.16 30.51
N ILE A 222 -7.08 -11.98 29.96
CA ILE A 222 -7.72 -10.87 30.66
C ILE A 222 -9.03 -10.54 29.95
N ARG A 223 -10.14 -10.53 30.70
CA ARG A 223 -11.48 -10.35 30.14
C ARG A 223 -12.27 -9.30 30.90
N PHE A 224 -12.93 -8.41 30.17
CA PHE A 224 -13.95 -7.53 30.74
C PHE A 224 -15.31 -7.80 30.11
N ASN A 225 -16.24 -8.30 30.92
CA ASN A 225 -17.57 -8.75 30.51
C ASN A 225 -18.65 -7.99 31.30
N PRO A 226 -18.89 -6.69 31.00
CA PRO A 226 -19.85 -5.90 31.75
C PRO A 226 -21.28 -6.46 31.65
N GLU A 227 -22.04 -6.37 32.74
CA GLU A 227 -23.45 -6.75 32.74
C GLU A 227 -24.30 -5.78 31.89
N ASN A 228 -25.14 -6.33 31.01
CA ASN A 228 -26.02 -5.56 30.13
C ASN A 228 -27.20 -4.92 30.89
N ASN A 229 -26.95 -3.90 31.71
CA ASN A 229 -28.00 -3.13 32.38
C ASN A 229 -28.28 -1.83 31.60
N GLN A 230 -29.38 -1.81 30.84
CA GLN A 230 -29.80 -0.72 29.94
C GLN A 230 -30.04 0.66 30.60
N ASN A 231 -29.80 0.84 31.90
CA ASN A 231 -30.24 2.01 32.68
C ASN A 231 -29.14 2.72 33.50
N GLN A 232 -27.86 2.35 33.37
CA GLN A 232 -26.78 3.11 34.02
C GLN A 232 -25.95 3.86 32.98
N GLN A 233 -25.64 5.13 33.26
CA GLN A 233 -24.56 5.83 32.58
C GLN A 233 -23.29 5.02 32.82
N HIS A 234 -22.91 4.17 31.87
CA HIS A 234 -21.73 3.35 32.01
C HIS A 234 -20.52 4.27 32.19
N HIS A 235 -19.90 4.22 33.38
CA HIS A 235 -18.56 4.72 33.57
C HIS A 235 -17.63 4.05 32.54
N LYS A 236 -16.68 4.81 32.00
CA LYS A 236 -15.90 4.47 30.81
C LYS A 236 -14.81 3.42 31.11
N HIS A 237 -15.20 2.25 31.61
CA HIS A 237 -14.31 1.16 32.03
C HIS A 237 -13.80 0.33 30.86
N SER A 238 -12.48 0.15 30.81
CA SER A 238 -11.76 -0.67 29.82
C SER A 238 -11.29 -2.00 30.44
N CYS A 239 -10.84 -2.97 29.64
CA CYS A 239 -10.32 -4.21 30.22
C CYS A 239 -8.99 -3.99 30.96
N ILE A 240 -8.09 -3.21 30.36
CA ILE A 240 -6.87 -2.71 31.01
C ILE A 240 -6.84 -1.19 30.89
N GLU A 241 -6.59 -0.52 32.01
CA GLU A 241 -6.40 0.93 32.08
C GLU A 241 -5.01 1.28 32.58
N ILE A 242 -4.34 2.15 31.85
CA ILE A 242 -3.00 2.65 32.17
C ILE A 242 -3.07 4.17 32.29
N GLY A 243 -2.88 4.64 33.52
CA GLY A 243 -2.94 6.05 33.87
C GLY A 243 -1.69 6.85 33.50
N SER A 244 -1.63 8.08 34.02
CA SER A 244 -0.47 8.97 33.87
C SER A 244 0.72 8.43 34.64
N ASN A 245 1.94 8.74 34.18
CA ASN A 245 3.19 8.33 34.84
C ASN A 245 3.31 6.81 35.08
N CYS A 246 2.74 6.00 34.18
CA CYS A 246 2.73 4.54 34.26
C CYS A 246 3.62 3.93 33.16
N LEU A 247 4.47 2.97 33.53
CA LEU A 247 5.44 2.32 32.63
C LEU A 247 5.39 0.78 32.70
N PRO A 248 4.22 0.13 32.78
CA PRO A 248 4.16 -1.33 32.93
C PRO A 248 4.59 -2.05 31.64
N THR A 249 5.07 -3.28 31.79
CA THR A 249 5.26 -4.23 30.70
C THR A 249 4.12 -5.25 30.69
N ILE A 250 3.38 -5.32 29.59
CA ILE A 250 2.34 -6.33 29.35
C ILE A 250 2.83 -7.23 28.22
N ASP A 251 2.99 -8.52 28.49
CA ASP A 251 3.67 -9.45 27.57
C ASP A 251 2.92 -10.78 27.45
N SER A 252 2.66 -11.23 26.22
CA SER A 252 2.12 -12.57 25.96
C SER A 252 0.75 -12.80 26.62
N CYS A 253 -0.13 -11.79 26.59
CA CYS A 253 -1.48 -11.86 27.14
C CYS A 253 -2.55 -11.95 26.04
N ASN A 254 -3.66 -12.62 26.34
CA ASN A 254 -4.89 -12.58 25.53
C ASN A 254 -5.89 -11.62 26.17
N ILE A 255 -6.26 -10.55 25.48
CA ILE A 255 -7.05 -9.43 26.01
C ILE A 255 -8.36 -9.33 25.22
N ARG A 256 -9.50 -9.48 25.91
CA ARG A 256 -10.84 -9.40 25.31
C ARG A 256 -11.78 -8.52 26.13
N SER A 257 -12.62 -7.73 25.46
CA SER A 257 -13.57 -6.83 26.13
C SER A 257 -14.93 -6.82 25.44
N LYS A 258 -15.99 -7.17 26.16
CA LYS A 258 -17.39 -7.02 25.69
C LYS A 258 -17.97 -5.63 26.00
N SER A 259 -17.17 -4.71 26.52
CA SER A 259 -17.60 -3.34 26.77
C SER A 259 -17.90 -2.61 25.46
N GLN A 260 -19.09 -2.01 25.37
CA GLN A 260 -19.47 -1.17 24.24
C GLN A 260 -18.98 0.29 24.41
N VAL A 261 -18.47 0.66 25.58
CA VAL A 261 -18.08 2.06 25.90
C VAL A 261 -16.60 2.25 26.18
N GLY A 262 -15.90 1.23 26.66
CA GLY A 262 -14.46 1.28 26.96
C GLY A 262 -13.66 0.33 26.08
N ALA A 263 -12.37 0.63 25.93
CA ALA A 263 -11.48 -0.12 25.05
C ALA A 263 -11.07 -1.47 25.67
N ALA A 264 -10.38 -2.32 24.90
CA ALA A 264 -9.68 -3.46 25.47
C ALA A 264 -8.48 -2.97 26.30
N VAL A 265 -7.66 -2.09 25.73
CA VAL A 265 -6.56 -1.44 26.43
C VAL A 265 -6.67 0.07 26.24
N SER A 266 -6.71 0.81 27.35
CA SER A 266 -6.72 2.27 27.36
C SER A 266 -5.44 2.80 28.01
N VAL A 267 -4.67 3.60 27.27
CA VAL A 267 -3.45 4.27 27.75
C VAL A 267 -3.65 5.76 27.68
N SER A 268 -3.54 6.44 28.81
CA SER A 268 -3.85 7.87 28.89
C SER A 268 -2.92 8.63 29.82
N GLY A 269 -2.63 9.87 29.44
CA GLY A 269 -1.95 10.83 30.30
C GLY A 269 -0.46 10.97 30.04
N ARG A 270 0.09 12.07 30.57
CA ARG A 270 1.50 12.45 30.35
C ARG A 270 2.43 11.46 31.03
N LYS A 271 3.57 11.21 30.39
CA LYS A 271 4.60 10.24 30.84
C LYS A 271 4.09 8.80 30.97
N SER A 272 2.87 8.50 30.54
CA SER A 272 2.43 7.12 30.35
C SER A 272 3.16 6.57 29.13
N ALA A 273 3.98 5.54 29.31
CA ALA A 273 4.75 4.93 28.24
C ALA A 273 4.92 3.42 28.46
N PRO A 274 3.82 2.64 28.46
CA PRO A 274 3.88 1.21 28.66
C PRO A 274 4.62 0.50 27.53
N THR A 275 5.07 -0.72 27.79
CA THR A 275 5.53 -1.66 26.78
C THR A 275 4.52 -2.81 26.66
N ILE A 276 3.79 -2.87 25.55
CA ILE A 276 2.82 -3.96 25.29
C ILE A 276 3.34 -4.78 24.13
N LYS A 277 3.60 -6.07 24.35
CA LYS A 277 4.22 -6.90 23.32
C LYS A 277 3.74 -8.35 23.31
N ASN A 278 3.78 -8.99 22.15
CA ASN A 278 3.34 -10.38 21.96
C ASN A 278 1.89 -10.64 22.44
N CYS A 279 1.06 -9.60 22.55
CA CYS A 279 -0.30 -9.72 23.04
C CYS A 279 -1.28 -9.95 21.89
N VAL A 280 -2.36 -10.67 22.19
CA VAL A 280 -3.51 -10.84 21.31
C VAL A 280 -4.66 -10.00 21.84
N ILE A 281 -5.04 -8.96 21.12
CA ILE A 281 -6.15 -8.05 21.44
C ILE A 281 -7.27 -8.31 20.44
N SER A 282 -8.20 -9.21 20.79
CA SER A 282 -9.19 -9.71 19.85
C SER A 282 -10.63 -9.66 20.37
N ASP A 283 -11.57 -9.71 19.43
CA ASP A 283 -13.00 -9.94 19.70
C ASP A 283 -13.61 -8.92 20.69
N CYS A 284 -13.20 -7.65 20.56
CA CYS A 284 -13.70 -6.58 21.42
C CYS A 284 -14.89 -5.84 20.81
N GLU A 285 -15.87 -5.48 21.63
CA GLU A 285 -17.08 -4.72 21.20
C GLU A 285 -16.86 -3.19 21.12
N ASN A 286 -15.62 -2.74 21.30
CA ASN A 286 -15.17 -1.36 21.10
C ASN A 286 -13.76 -1.38 20.46
N VAL A 287 -12.94 -0.38 20.76
CA VAL A 287 -11.57 -0.21 20.26
C VAL A 287 -10.65 -1.25 20.92
N GLY A 288 -9.74 -1.84 20.14
CA GLY A 288 -8.72 -2.73 20.68
C GLY A 288 -7.74 -1.96 21.57
N LEU A 289 -6.94 -1.09 20.95
CA LEU A 289 -5.92 -0.28 21.63
C LEU A 289 -6.23 1.21 21.50
N TYR A 290 -6.53 1.87 22.62
CA TYR A 290 -6.86 3.29 22.70
C TYR A 290 -5.74 4.07 23.40
N ILE A 291 -5.12 5.03 22.70
CA ILE A 291 -3.95 5.78 23.17
C ILE A 291 -4.26 7.27 23.08
N ASN A 292 -4.25 7.95 24.22
CA ASN A 292 -4.81 9.29 24.34
C ASN A 292 -4.00 10.21 25.28
N ASP A 293 -4.28 11.51 25.22
CA ASP A 293 -3.83 12.54 26.18
C ASP A 293 -2.31 12.56 26.42
N HIS A 294 -1.54 12.78 25.35
CA HIS A 294 -0.07 12.79 25.36
C HIS A 294 0.60 11.48 25.79
N ALA A 295 -0.14 10.36 25.85
CA ALA A 295 0.45 9.06 26.11
C ALA A 295 1.44 8.68 25.00
N GLU A 296 2.50 8.00 25.42
CA GLU A 296 3.55 7.42 24.60
C GLU A 296 3.55 5.89 24.84
N GLY A 297 4.58 5.19 24.39
CA GLY A 297 4.75 3.76 24.67
C GLY A 297 5.23 2.98 23.47
N ASN A 298 5.62 1.73 23.74
CA ASN A 298 6.09 0.79 22.73
C ASN A 298 5.10 -0.37 22.60
N TYR A 299 4.59 -0.57 21.39
CA TYR A 299 3.62 -1.62 21.09
C TYR A 299 4.24 -2.50 20.00
N LEU A 300 4.64 -3.72 20.36
CA LEU A 300 5.54 -4.54 19.55
C LEU A 300 4.95 -5.93 19.33
N ASP A 301 4.96 -6.44 18.09
CA ASP A 301 4.66 -7.85 17.82
C ASP A 301 3.26 -8.27 18.35
N ASN A 302 2.29 -7.35 18.31
CA ASN A 302 0.93 -7.60 18.80
C ASN A 302 -0.03 -7.97 17.66
N GLU A 303 -0.94 -8.89 17.96
CA GLU A 303 -2.07 -9.27 17.12
C GLU A 303 -3.30 -8.48 17.55
N ILE A 304 -3.92 -7.70 16.65
CA ILE A 304 -5.09 -6.87 16.94
C ILE A 304 -6.18 -7.16 15.92
N SER A 305 -7.22 -7.88 16.32
CA SER A 305 -8.18 -8.43 15.36
C SER A 305 -9.63 -8.50 15.81
N SER A 306 -10.56 -8.58 14.85
CA SER A 306 -11.99 -8.82 15.13
C SER A 306 -12.68 -7.80 16.05
N ASN A 307 -12.11 -6.59 16.17
CA ASN A 307 -12.64 -5.53 17.02
C ASN A 307 -13.79 -4.79 16.32
N ALA A 308 -14.81 -4.37 17.08
CA ALA A 308 -16.03 -3.77 16.53
C ALA A 308 -15.82 -2.33 16.04
N LEU A 309 -14.93 -1.57 16.69
CA LEU A 309 -14.47 -0.24 16.25
C LEU A 309 -13.01 -0.32 15.78
N ALA A 310 -12.28 0.80 15.86
CA ALA A 310 -10.90 0.85 15.41
C ALA A 310 -10.02 -0.19 16.12
N GLY A 311 -9.14 -0.86 15.37
CA GLY A 311 -8.13 -1.74 15.98
C GLY A 311 -7.20 -0.95 16.90
N ILE A 312 -6.66 0.16 16.38
CA ILE A 312 -5.85 1.12 17.14
C ILE A 312 -6.42 2.52 16.96
N TRP A 313 -6.57 3.27 18.05
CA TRP A 313 -6.98 4.67 18.00
C TRP A 313 -5.99 5.55 18.78
N VAL A 314 -5.36 6.50 18.07
CA VAL A 314 -4.41 7.47 18.62
C VAL A 314 -5.00 8.88 18.57
N LYS A 315 -5.11 9.57 19.71
CA LYS A 315 -5.60 10.96 19.71
C LYS A 315 -5.05 11.86 20.83
N ASN A 316 -5.42 13.14 20.81
CA ASN A 316 -5.00 14.19 21.73
C ASN A 316 -3.48 14.20 21.96
N TYR A 317 -2.71 14.43 20.89
CA TYR A 317 -1.25 14.55 20.95
C TYR A 317 -0.48 13.32 21.44
N ALA A 318 -1.13 12.15 21.52
CA ALA A 318 -0.46 10.89 21.81
C ALA A 318 0.57 10.53 20.72
N LYS A 319 1.68 9.90 21.14
CA LYS A 319 2.86 9.59 20.32
C LYS A 319 3.33 8.14 20.52
N PRO A 320 2.50 7.14 20.21
CA PRO A 320 2.90 5.74 20.35
C PRO A 320 3.91 5.34 19.27
N ILE A 321 4.76 4.37 19.62
CA ILE A 321 5.65 3.66 18.70
C ILE A 321 5.11 2.25 18.51
N ILE A 322 4.61 1.96 17.31
CA ILE A 322 3.93 0.70 16.97
C ILE A 322 4.77 -0.01 15.92
N ARG A 323 5.25 -1.22 16.22
CA ARG A 323 6.14 -1.97 15.32
C ARG A 323 5.78 -3.44 15.20
N ARG A 324 5.84 -3.98 13.99
CA ARG A 324 5.61 -5.42 13.72
C ARG A 324 4.28 -5.92 14.26
N CYS A 325 3.28 -5.04 14.33
CA CYS A 325 1.94 -5.41 14.74
C CYS A 325 1.12 -5.83 13.52
N HIS A 326 0.20 -6.76 13.75
CA HIS A 326 -0.72 -7.26 12.75
C HIS A 326 -2.14 -6.81 13.12
N ILE A 327 -2.77 -6.01 12.25
CA ILE A 327 -4.05 -5.34 12.52
C ILE A 327 -5.06 -5.73 11.45
N HIS A 328 -6.04 -6.57 11.81
CA HIS A 328 -6.88 -7.16 10.77
C HIS A 328 -8.29 -7.59 11.16
N HIS A 329 -9.10 -7.87 10.14
CA HIS A 329 -10.45 -8.42 10.30
C HIS A 329 -11.34 -7.59 11.25
N GLY A 330 -11.02 -6.30 11.43
CA GLY A 330 -11.82 -5.36 12.21
C GLY A 330 -13.11 -4.99 11.48
N ARG A 331 -14.18 -4.72 12.23
CA ARG A 331 -15.48 -4.33 11.68
C ARG A 331 -15.56 -2.84 11.31
N ASP A 332 -14.50 -2.07 11.58
CA ASP A 332 -14.34 -0.64 11.25
C ASP A 332 -12.94 -0.41 10.63
N VAL A 333 -12.31 0.75 10.85
CA VAL A 333 -10.95 1.11 10.42
C VAL A 333 -9.90 0.31 11.20
N GLY A 334 -8.79 -0.08 10.56
CA GLY A 334 -7.67 -0.74 11.25
C GLY A 334 -6.99 0.20 12.26
N ILE A 335 -6.49 1.34 11.77
CA ILE A 335 -5.79 2.37 12.56
C ILE A 335 -6.44 3.73 12.34
N PHE A 336 -6.86 4.38 13.42
CA PHE A 336 -7.44 5.71 13.38
C PHE A 336 -6.62 6.71 14.20
N THR A 337 -6.15 7.77 13.55
CA THR A 337 -5.41 8.87 14.19
C THR A 337 -6.19 10.17 14.08
N PHE A 338 -6.41 10.83 15.22
CA PHE A 338 -7.36 11.94 15.35
C PHE A 338 -6.83 13.00 16.33
N ASP A 339 -7.41 14.21 16.37
CA ASP A 339 -7.09 15.29 17.30
C ASP A 339 -5.58 15.46 17.59
N ASN A 340 -4.79 15.76 16.54
CA ASN A 340 -3.33 15.95 16.64
C ASN A 340 -2.53 14.72 17.13
N GLY A 341 -3.03 13.50 16.96
CA GLY A 341 -2.25 12.27 17.20
C GLY A 341 -1.03 12.14 16.27
N MET A 342 0.10 11.66 16.81
CA MET A 342 1.43 11.70 16.17
C MET A 342 2.15 10.33 16.21
N GLY A 343 1.42 9.23 16.02
CA GLY A 343 1.98 7.87 16.11
C GLY A 343 3.05 7.56 15.04
N TYR A 344 4.01 6.70 15.40
CA TYR A 344 5.02 6.14 14.49
C TYR A 344 4.75 4.65 14.27
N PHE A 345 4.51 4.27 13.02
CA PHE A 345 4.16 2.91 12.60
C PHE A 345 5.27 2.36 11.70
N ASP A 346 5.84 1.22 12.07
CA ASP A 346 6.94 0.60 11.33
C ASP A 346 6.78 -0.91 11.19
N ARG A 347 6.80 -1.43 9.95
CA ARG A 347 6.65 -2.86 9.65
C ARG A 347 5.35 -3.47 10.17
N CYS A 348 4.25 -2.72 10.12
CA CYS A 348 2.93 -3.26 10.46
C CYS A 348 2.25 -3.86 9.22
N ASP A 349 1.52 -4.95 9.43
CA ASP A 349 0.62 -5.54 8.42
C ASP A 349 -0.82 -5.19 8.78
N ILE A 350 -1.52 -4.51 7.87
CA ILE A 350 -2.86 -3.96 8.09
C ILE A 350 -3.79 -4.42 6.97
N HIS A 351 -4.72 -5.33 7.29
CA HIS A 351 -5.51 -5.96 6.25
C HIS A 351 -6.91 -6.44 6.63
N HIS A 352 -7.76 -6.68 5.63
CA HIS A 352 -9.10 -7.27 5.83
C HIS A 352 -9.98 -6.49 6.83
N ASN A 353 -9.68 -5.21 7.07
CA ASN A 353 -10.52 -4.32 7.85
C ASN A 353 -11.69 -3.82 6.98
N ARG A 354 -12.86 -3.64 7.58
CA ARG A 354 -14.09 -3.35 6.85
C ARG A 354 -14.03 -2.03 6.07
N ILE A 355 -13.31 -1.03 6.57
CA ILE A 355 -13.27 0.33 6.03
C ILE A 355 -11.87 0.65 5.47
N ALA A 356 -11.15 1.58 6.10
CA ALA A 356 -9.78 1.92 5.76
C ALA A 356 -8.83 1.05 6.59
N GLY A 357 -7.67 0.72 6.03
CA GLY A 357 -6.57 0.21 6.84
C GLY A 357 -6.08 1.29 7.81
N PHE A 358 -6.00 2.53 7.33
CA PHE A 358 -5.43 3.65 8.06
C PHE A 358 -6.19 4.96 7.79
N GLU A 359 -6.61 5.67 8.82
CA GLU A 359 -7.32 6.95 8.69
C GLU A 359 -6.76 8.04 9.60
N VAL A 360 -6.64 9.27 9.07
CA VAL A 360 -6.03 10.43 9.72
C VAL A 360 -6.88 11.68 9.54
N LYS A 361 -7.30 12.28 10.65
CA LYS A 361 -8.20 13.44 10.68
C LYS A 361 -7.82 14.43 11.78
N ALA A 362 -8.44 15.61 11.76
CA ALA A 362 -8.38 16.62 12.84
C ALA A 362 -6.94 16.99 13.30
N GLY A 363 -6.08 17.37 12.35
CA GLY A 363 -4.71 17.82 12.63
C GLY A 363 -3.72 16.71 13.04
N ALA A 364 -4.17 15.45 13.10
CA ALA A 364 -3.26 14.32 13.30
C ALA A 364 -2.23 14.23 12.15
N ASN A 365 -1.04 13.76 12.47
CA ASN A 365 0.08 13.65 11.53
C ASN A 365 1.01 12.50 11.94
N PRO A 366 0.58 11.24 11.77
CA PRO A 366 1.42 10.08 12.02
C PRO A 366 2.47 9.89 10.94
N SER A 367 3.48 9.07 11.26
CA SER A 367 4.49 8.59 10.31
C SER A 367 4.32 7.09 10.09
N VAL A 368 4.22 6.67 8.83
CA VAL A 368 4.01 5.26 8.45
C VAL A 368 5.11 4.83 7.50
N VAL A 369 5.87 3.79 7.90
CA VAL A 369 7.10 3.37 7.22
C VAL A 369 7.17 1.84 7.15
N ASN A 370 7.57 1.30 6.00
CA ASN A 370 7.76 -0.15 5.76
C ASN A 370 6.52 -1.00 6.09
N CYS A 371 5.31 -0.45 6.03
CA CYS A 371 4.07 -1.15 6.35
C CYS A 371 3.42 -1.75 5.09
N GLU A 372 2.67 -2.82 5.29
CA GLU A 372 1.83 -3.44 4.27
C GLU A 372 0.36 -3.12 4.55
N ILE A 373 -0.35 -2.55 3.57
CA ILE A 373 -1.76 -2.16 3.70
C ILE A 373 -2.56 -2.74 2.54
N HIS A 374 -3.23 -3.86 2.81
CA HIS A 374 -3.81 -4.67 1.74
C HIS A 374 -5.19 -5.24 2.06
N HIS A 375 -5.91 -5.70 1.03
CA HIS A 375 -7.19 -6.40 1.19
C HIS A 375 -8.26 -5.64 2.01
N GLY A 376 -8.27 -4.30 1.96
CA GLY A 376 -9.33 -3.46 2.55
C GLY A 376 -10.69 -3.65 1.86
N GLN A 377 -11.78 -3.56 2.63
CA GLN A 377 -13.16 -3.75 2.16
C GLN A 377 -13.91 -2.42 1.96
N THR A 378 -15.20 -2.47 1.62
CA THR A 378 -16.01 -1.34 1.15
C THR A 378 -16.99 -0.76 2.19
N GLY A 379 -16.65 -0.76 3.48
CA GLY A 379 -17.56 -0.31 4.54
C GLY A 379 -17.68 1.21 4.66
N GLU A 380 -18.88 1.69 5.03
CA GLU A 380 -19.09 3.06 5.51
C GLU A 380 -18.74 3.16 7.00
N SER A 381 -18.12 4.26 7.43
CA SER A 381 -17.78 4.49 8.84
C SER A 381 -19.02 4.78 9.66
N THR A 382 -19.29 3.92 10.64
CA THR A 382 -20.40 4.12 11.59
C THR A 382 -20.07 5.19 12.63
N SER A 383 -18.78 5.52 12.83
CA SER A 383 -18.32 6.50 13.82
C SER A 383 -18.41 7.96 13.36
N MET A 384 -18.65 8.23 12.07
CA MET A 384 -18.98 9.56 11.56
C MET A 384 -19.91 9.48 10.34
N LYS A 385 -21.18 9.86 10.53
CA LYS A 385 -22.11 10.20 9.44
C LYS A 385 -21.66 11.50 8.76
N THR A 386 -20.68 11.42 7.88
CA THR A 386 -20.40 12.47 6.89
C THR A 386 -20.82 11.93 5.52
N GLU A 387 -21.75 12.64 4.89
CA GLU A 387 -22.47 12.24 3.69
C GLU A 387 -21.54 11.91 2.51
N GLY A 388 -21.76 10.73 1.91
CA GLY A 388 -21.43 10.42 0.51
C GLY A 388 -19.95 10.42 0.12
N GLU A 389 -19.15 9.46 0.58
CA GLU A 389 -17.77 9.31 0.09
C GLU A 389 -17.35 7.87 -0.18
N ASN A 390 -16.88 7.62 -1.40
CA ASN A 390 -16.17 6.41 -1.77
C ASN A 390 -14.99 6.18 -0.81
N SER A 391 -14.98 5.01 -0.19
CA SER A 391 -13.98 4.64 0.82
C SER A 391 -12.61 4.32 0.16
N SER A 392 -11.53 4.23 0.94
CA SER A 392 -10.14 4.02 0.49
C SER A 392 -9.27 3.47 1.61
N LYS A 393 -8.09 2.91 1.31
CA LYS A 393 -7.27 2.22 2.33
C LYS A 393 -6.54 3.16 3.27
N ILE A 394 -5.98 4.25 2.75
CA ILE A 394 -5.39 5.31 3.55
C ILE A 394 -6.13 6.61 3.27
N ARG A 395 -6.74 7.18 4.32
CA ARG A 395 -7.48 8.44 4.26
C ARG A 395 -6.78 9.48 5.12
N PHE A 396 -6.30 10.58 4.55
CA PHE A 396 -5.66 11.61 5.38
C PHE A 396 -5.78 13.03 4.89
N ILE A 397 -5.77 13.94 5.86
CA ILE A 397 -5.54 15.37 5.67
C ILE A 397 -4.03 15.65 5.77
N GLN A 398 -3.34 15.14 6.79
CA GLN A 398 -1.90 15.35 6.96
C GLN A 398 -1.24 14.06 7.47
N THR A 399 -0.29 13.50 6.73
CA THR A 399 0.42 12.26 7.08
C THR A 399 1.74 12.21 6.34
N HIS A 400 2.74 11.59 6.94
CA HIS A 400 4.00 11.24 6.27
C HIS A 400 3.98 9.74 5.97
N LEU A 401 3.56 9.37 4.76
CA LEU A 401 3.69 8.00 4.23
C LEU A 401 5.04 7.89 3.55
N GLN A 402 6.05 7.44 4.28
CA GLN A 402 7.43 7.44 3.82
C GLN A 402 8.04 6.06 3.95
N GLY A 403 8.70 5.58 2.91
CA GLY A 403 9.62 4.44 3.01
C GLY A 403 8.97 3.09 2.74
N ALA A 404 9.07 2.65 1.49
CA ALA A 404 8.81 1.29 1.00
C ALA A 404 7.52 0.64 1.54
N ASN A 405 6.45 1.43 1.76
CA ASN A 405 5.16 0.85 2.10
C ASN A 405 4.56 0.19 0.85
N GLU A 406 3.87 -0.94 1.03
CA GLU A 406 3.15 -1.63 -0.03
C GLU A 406 1.63 -1.49 0.18
N ILE A 407 0.94 -0.93 -0.82
CA ILE A 407 -0.50 -0.64 -0.74
C ILE A 407 -1.24 -1.33 -1.89
N TYR A 408 -1.71 -2.57 -1.68
CA TYR A 408 -2.17 -3.43 -2.78
C TYR A 408 -3.41 -4.32 -2.54
N ASN A 409 -4.08 -4.75 -3.61
CA ASN A 409 -5.28 -5.62 -3.56
C ASN A 409 -6.45 -5.07 -2.71
N GLY A 410 -6.73 -3.77 -2.77
CA GLY A 410 -7.95 -3.21 -2.16
C GLY A 410 -9.14 -3.20 -3.10
N HIS A 411 -10.34 -3.31 -2.56
CA HIS A 411 -11.59 -3.09 -3.30
C HIS A 411 -11.83 -1.62 -3.67
N GLN A 412 -10.92 -0.71 -3.27
CA GLN A 412 -11.06 0.74 -3.37
C GLN A 412 -9.75 1.44 -3.70
N GLY A 413 -9.67 2.77 -3.51
CA GLY A 413 -8.46 3.54 -3.79
C GLY A 413 -7.35 3.23 -2.79
N GLY A 414 -6.10 3.29 -3.23
CA GLY A 414 -4.95 3.05 -2.36
C GLY A 414 -4.80 4.15 -1.32
N VAL A 415 -4.53 5.36 -1.79
CA VAL A 415 -4.37 6.56 -0.97
C VAL A 415 -5.40 7.61 -1.34
N TYR A 416 -5.99 8.26 -0.36
CA TYR A 416 -7.05 9.23 -0.53
C TYR A 416 -6.84 10.45 0.36
N ILE A 417 -6.74 11.60 -0.30
CA ILE A 417 -6.37 12.87 0.31
C ILE A 417 -7.50 13.86 0.05
N PHE A 418 -8.09 14.38 1.13
CA PHE A 418 -9.32 15.17 1.10
C PHE A 418 -9.28 16.29 2.15
N GLY A 419 -10.27 17.19 2.12
CA GLY A 419 -10.47 18.23 3.13
C GLY A 419 -9.27 19.15 3.32
N GLU A 420 -8.74 19.71 2.24
CA GLU A 420 -7.54 20.57 2.25
C GLU A 420 -6.24 19.89 2.70
N GLY A 421 -6.15 18.56 2.55
CA GLY A 421 -5.00 17.78 2.98
C GLY A 421 -3.67 18.18 2.34
N ARG A 422 -2.58 18.13 3.12
CA ARG A 422 -1.20 18.53 2.74
C ARG A 422 -0.14 17.47 3.05
N GLY A 423 -0.53 16.20 3.17
CA GLY A 423 0.40 15.11 3.49
C GLY A 423 1.49 14.87 2.44
N LEU A 424 2.51 14.12 2.82
CA LEU A 424 3.61 13.64 1.99
C LEU A 424 3.44 12.14 1.73
N VAL A 425 3.43 11.75 0.45
CA VAL A 425 3.44 10.35 0.01
C VAL A 425 4.72 10.13 -0.77
N GLU A 426 5.67 9.40 -0.17
CA GLU A 426 6.99 9.26 -0.72
C GLU A 426 7.55 7.84 -0.69
N ASN A 427 8.11 7.41 -1.83
CA ASN A 427 8.84 6.14 -1.99
C ASN A 427 7.99 4.91 -1.60
N ASN A 428 6.72 4.89 -2.02
CA ASN A 428 5.79 3.79 -1.79
C ASN A 428 5.51 3.01 -3.08
N ASP A 429 5.08 1.77 -2.92
CA ASP A 429 4.58 0.92 -4.00
C ASP A 429 3.06 0.74 -3.89
N ILE A 430 2.30 1.20 -4.88
CA ILE A 430 0.84 1.27 -4.85
C ILE A 430 0.29 0.57 -6.08
N HIS A 431 -0.25 -0.64 -5.91
CA HIS A 431 -0.63 -1.45 -7.07
C HIS A 431 -1.86 -2.31 -6.89
N SER A 432 -2.40 -2.84 -7.98
CA SER A 432 -3.48 -3.86 -7.96
C SER A 432 -4.74 -3.42 -7.17
N ASN A 433 -4.99 -2.11 -7.07
CA ASN A 433 -6.17 -1.55 -6.40
C ASN A 433 -7.33 -1.43 -7.40
N ALA A 434 -8.57 -1.65 -6.93
CA ALA A 434 -9.76 -1.60 -7.78
C ALA A 434 -10.12 -0.17 -8.23
N LEU A 435 -9.87 0.85 -7.40
CA LEU A 435 -9.99 2.26 -7.79
C LEU A 435 -8.61 2.90 -7.96
N ALA A 436 -8.56 4.22 -8.07
CA ALA A 436 -7.31 4.92 -8.34
C ALA A 436 -6.25 4.66 -7.24
N GLY A 437 -5.00 4.51 -7.65
CA GLY A 437 -3.88 4.31 -6.72
C GLY A 437 -3.80 5.46 -5.72
N ILE A 438 -3.82 6.69 -6.21
CA ILE A 438 -3.88 7.91 -5.39
C ILE A 438 -5.04 8.80 -5.85
N GLN A 439 -5.83 9.31 -4.91
CA GLN A 439 -6.88 10.30 -5.12
C GLN A 439 -6.58 11.58 -4.35
N ILE A 440 -6.67 12.72 -5.04
CA ILE A 440 -6.48 14.06 -4.46
C ILE A 440 -7.73 14.89 -4.76
N ARG A 441 -8.45 15.30 -3.72
CA ARG A 441 -9.71 16.03 -3.88
C ARG A 441 -9.94 17.13 -2.86
N THR A 442 -11.01 17.90 -3.05
CA THR A 442 -11.53 18.87 -2.09
C THR A 442 -10.46 19.86 -1.65
N ASN A 443 -9.88 20.57 -2.62
CA ASN A 443 -8.80 21.55 -2.43
C ASN A 443 -7.50 21.03 -1.77
N SER A 444 -7.31 19.72 -1.67
CA SER A 444 -6.08 19.13 -1.12
C SER A 444 -4.86 19.48 -1.96
N ASN A 445 -3.71 19.66 -1.31
CA ASN A 445 -2.44 20.05 -1.90
C ASN A 445 -1.26 19.22 -1.31
N PRO A 446 -1.21 17.91 -1.56
CA PRO A 446 -0.15 17.03 -1.05
C PRO A 446 1.13 17.10 -1.89
N ILE A 447 2.20 16.51 -1.37
CA ILE A 447 3.41 16.19 -2.13
C ILE A 447 3.43 14.68 -2.39
N ILE A 448 3.46 14.28 -3.66
CA ILE A 448 3.53 12.89 -4.11
C ILE A 448 4.87 12.71 -4.83
N ARG A 449 5.81 11.98 -4.22
CA ARG A 449 7.20 11.91 -4.71
C ARG A 449 7.75 10.49 -4.77
N GLY A 450 8.42 10.11 -5.87
CA GLY A 450 9.20 8.87 -5.90
C GLY A 450 8.40 7.58 -5.74
N ASN A 451 7.08 7.59 -5.97
CA ASN A 451 6.23 6.41 -5.81
C ASN A 451 6.14 5.61 -7.12
N ARG A 452 5.95 4.28 -6.99
CA ARG A 452 5.51 3.40 -8.09
C ARG A 452 4.02 3.17 -7.97
N ILE A 453 3.26 3.45 -9.04
CA ILE A 453 1.79 3.37 -9.05
C ILE A 453 1.34 2.58 -10.28
N HIS A 454 0.99 1.31 -10.09
CA HIS A 454 0.83 0.41 -11.22
C HIS A 454 -0.23 -0.69 -11.10
N ASP A 455 -0.54 -1.34 -12.22
CA ASP A 455 -1.44 -2.51 -12.29
C ASP A 455 -2.82 -2.30 -11.61
N GLY A 456 -3.29 -1.06 -11.50
CA GLY A 456 -4.61 -0.72 -10.97
C GLY A 456 -5.72 -0.96 -11.99
N GLN A 457 -6.93 -1.21 -11.49
CA GLN A 457 -8.14 -1.36 -12.33
C GLN A 457 -8.76 -0.02 -12.74
N HIS A 458 -8.28 1.09 -12.16
CA HIS A 458 -8.66 2.46 -12.51
C HIS A 458 -7.42 3.25 -13.01
N GLY A 459 -7.48 4.58 -12.97
CA GLY A 459 -6.34 5.45 -13.25
C GLY A 459 -5.32 5.48 -12.10
N GLY A 460 -4.05 5.74 -12.40
CA GLY A 460 -2.99 5.72 -11.39
C GLY A 460 -3.16 6.82 -10.34
N ILE A 461 -3.18 8.07 -10.79
CA ILE A 461 -3.43 9.26 -9.95
C ILE A 461 -4.67 9.99 -10.46
N TYR A 462 -5.63 10.25 -9.57
CA TYR A 462 -6.86 10.97 -9.88
C TYR A 462 -6.97 12.26 -9.06
N VAL A 463 -6.98 13.40 -9.73
CA VAL A 463 -7.05 14.74 -9.13
C VAL A 463 -8.37 15.39 -9.54
N HIS A 464 -9.26 15.60 -8.58
CA HIS A 464 -10.59 16.16 -8.81
C HIS A 464 -11.01 17.15 -7.71
N GLU A 465 -12.18 17.76 -7.82
CA GLU A 465 -12.75 18.75 -6.89
C GLU A 465 -11.75 19.83 -6.44
N LYS A 466 -11.18 20.56 -7.42
CA LYS A 466 -10.17 21.60 -7.18
C LYS A 466 -8.90 21.10 -6.48
N GLY A 467 -8.60 19.81 -6.60
CA GLY A 467 -7.36 19.21 -6.11
C GLY A 467 -6.12 19.87 -6.73
N LYS A 468 -5.07 19.94 -5.93
CA LYS A 468 -3.76 20.49 -6.29
C LYS A 468 -2.69 19.44 -5.94
N GLY A 469 -1.46 19.88 -5.68
CA GLY A 469 -0.37 19.04 -5.22
C GLY A 469 0.81 19.05 -6.19
N LEU A 470 1.97 18.75 -5.63
CA LEU A 470 3.20 18.54 -6.38
C LEU A 470 3.40 17.03 -6.58
N ILE A 471 3.28 16.58 -7.82
CA ILE A 471 3.46 15.19 -8.23
C ILE A 471 4.79 15.11 -8.98
N ILE A 472 5.83 14.60 -8.32
CA ILE A 472 7.21 14.68 -8.82
C ILE A 472 7.95 13.34 -8.77
N GLU A 473 8.71 13.02 -9.82
CA GLU A 473 9.60 11.84 -9.81
C GLU A 473 8.88 10.49 -9.57
N ASN A 474 7.59 10.38 -9.90
CA ASN A 474 6.84 9.13 -9.77
C ASN A 474 6.88 8.30 -11.06
N GLU A 475 6.72 6.99 -10.92
CA GLU A 475 6.58 6.03 -12.01
C GLU A 475 5.14 5.48 -12.02
N VAL A 476 4.39 5.73 -13.10
CA VAL A 476 2.96 5.39 -13.22
C VAL A 476 2.74 4.54 -14.47
N TYR A 477 2.36 3.26 -14.31
CA TYR A 477 2.31 2.33 -15.44
C TYR A 477 1.30 1.19 -15.33
N SER A 478 0.97 0.53 -16.44
CA SER A 478 0.06 -0.63 -16.51
C SER A 478 -1.34 -0.45 -15.89
N ASN A 479 -1.73 0.77 -15.54
CA ASN A 479 -3.07 1.08 -15.05
C ASN A 479 -4.11 0.94 -16.16
N THR A 480 -5.33 0.53 -15.79
CA THR A 480 -6.38 0.20 -16.75
C THR A 480 -7.04 1.43 -17.37
N LEU A 481 -7.16 2.53 -16.61
CA LEU A 481 -7.60 3.82 -17.15
C LEU A 481 -6.42 4.79 -17.32
N ALA A 482 -6.68 6.10 -17.31
CA ALA A 482 -5.64 7.09 -17.52
C ALA A 482 -4.53 7.02 -16.45
N GLY A 483 -3.27 7.18 -16.84
CA GLY A 483 -2.15 7.20 -15.89
C GLY A 483 -2.34 8.29 -14.83
N VAL A 484 -2.57 9.53 -15.29
CA VAL A 484 -3.02 10.64 -14.45
C VAL A 484 -4.27 11.28 -15.03
N TRP A 485 -5.30 11.48 -14.21
CA TRP A 485 -6.54 12.12 -14.60
C TRP A 485 -6.79 13.37 -13.75
N VAL A 486 -6.87 14.52 -14.41
CA VAL A 486 -7.10 15.84 -13.80
C VAL A 486 -8.45 16.39 -14.26
N THR A 487 -9.35 16.70 -13.31
CA THR A 487 -10.71 17.11 -13.63
C THR A 487 -11.32 18.12 -12.65
N THR A 488 -12.49 18.67 -12.98
CA THR A 488 -13.33 19.48 -12.07
C THR A 488 -12.59 20.65 -11.42
N GLY A 489 -11.93 21.48 -12.26
CA GLY A 489 -11.21 22.67 -11.80
C GLY A 489 -9.89 22.40 -11.06
N SER A 490 -9.36 21.17 -11.13
CA SER A 490 -8.11 20.80 -10.47
C SER A 490 -6.87 21.36 -11.17
N CYS A 491 -5.83 21.67 -10.39
CA CYS A 491 -4.61 22.35 -10.87
C CYS A 491 -3.32 21.76 -10.25
N PRO A 492 -2.96 20.49 -10.50
CA PRO A 492 -1.71 19.91 -9.99
C PRO A 492 -0.46 20.39 -10.77
N GLU A 493 0.72 20.26 -10.14
CA GLU A 493 2.03 20.39 -10.80
C GLU A 493 2.64 18.99 -10.96
N LEU A 494 2.77 18.53 -12.20
CA LEU A 494 3.38 17.26 -12.56
C LEU A 494 4.78 17.51 -13.13
N ARG A 495 5.82 17.07 -12.42
CA ARG A 495 7.20 17.28 -12.85
C ARG A 495 8.06 16.01 -12.83
N ARG A 496 8.85 15.74 -13.87
CA ARG A 496 9.81 14.61 -13.88
C ARG A 496 9.22 13.23 -13.60
N ASN A 497 7.94 13.03 -13.92
CA ASN A 497 7.31 11.72 -13.78
C ASN A 497 7.53 10.89 -15.05
N ARG A 498 7.53 9.56 -14.88
CA ARG A 498 7.48 8.58 -15.95
C ARG A 498 6.10 7.98 -15.99
N ILE A 499 5.34 8.25 -17.05
CA ILE A 499 3.94 7.80 -17.18
C ILE A 499 3.85 6.95 -18.44
N HIS A 500 3.75 5.63 -18.32
CA HIS A 500 3.90 4.76 -19.48
C HIS A 500 3.10 3.47 -19.45
N SER A 501 3.04 2.77 -20.59
CA SER A 501 2.49 1.42 -20.66
C SER A 501 1.05 1.28 -20.12
N GLY A 502 0.26 2.36 -20.16
CA GLY A 502 -1.14 2.36 -19.74
C GLY A 502 -2.06 1.81 -20.83
N LYS A 503 -3.17 1.18 -20.43
CA LYS A 503 -4.19 0.68 -21.36
C LYS A 503 -5.08 1.79 -21.95
N GLN A 504 -4.99 3.00 -21.41
CA GLN A 504 -5.69 4.19 -21.91
C GLN A 504 -4.72 5.36 -22.16
N VAL A 505 -5.13 6.58 -21.79
CA VAL A 505 -4.42 7.85 -21.99
C VAL A 505 -3.33 7.98 -20.93
N GLY A 506 -2.18 8.57 -21.28
CA GLY A 506 -1.15 8.87 -20.28
C GLY A 506 -1.61 9.90 -19.24
N VAL A 507 -1.86 11.13 -19.71
CA VAL A 507 -2.37 12.23 -18.89
C VAL A 507 -3.64 12.82 -19.50
N TYR A 508 -4.70 12.90 -18.70
CA TYR A 508 -6.01 13.30 -19.17
C TYR A 508 -6.54 14.52 -18.42
N PHE A 509 -6.67 15.65 -19.11
CA PHE A 509 -7.31 16.87 -18.63
C PHE A 509 -8.74 16.95 -19.14
N TYR A 510 -9.69 16.94 -18.21
CA TYR A 510 -11.13 16.91 -18.47
C TYR A 510 -11.87 17.95 -17.61
N ASP A 511 -13.04 18.40 -18.07
CA ASP A 511 -13.96 19.26 -17.31
C ASP A 511 -13.27 20.38 -16.50
N ASN A 512 -12.71 21.35 -17.24
CA ASN A 512 -11.93 22.45 -16.68
C ASN A 512 -10.71 21.97 -15.87
N GLY A 513 -10.02 20.93 -16.34
CA GLY A 513 -8.74 20.49 -15.81
C GLY A 513 -7.63 21.46 -16.19
N HIS A 514 -6.82 21.88 -15.22
CA HIS A 514 -5.71 22.80 -15.38
C HIS A 514 -4.44 22.22 -14.74
N GLY A 515 -3.39 23.02 -14.62
CA GLY A 515 -2.14 22.63 -13.99
C GLY A 515 -0.96 22.71 -14.95
N THR A 516 0.19 22.27 -14.46
CA THR A 516 1.44 22.26 -15.24
C THR A 516 1.93 20.83 -15.38
N LEU A 517 2.25 20.44 -16.61
CA LEU A 517 2.90 19.18 -16.95
C LEU A 517 4.29 19.53 -17.51
N GLU A 518 5.34 19.33 -16.72
CA GLU A 518 6.70 19.76 -17.05
C GLU A 518 7.78 18.67 -16.92
N GLU A 519 8.70 18.58 -17.88
CA GLU A 519 9.86 17.67 -17.79
C GLU A 519 9.46 16.19 -17.57
N ASN A 520 8.29 15.75 -18.05
CA ASN A 520 7.83 14.36 -17.90
C ASN A 520 8.13 13.52 -19.15
N ASP A 521 8.31 12.22 -18.93
CA ASP A 521 8.43 11.20 -19.96
C ASP A 521 7.09 10.43 -20.06
N ILE A 522 6.38 10.55 -21.18
CA ILE A 522 5.05 9.94 -21.37
C ILE A 522 5.06 9.05 -22.60
N PHE A 523 4.94 7.73 -22.42
CA PHE A 523 5.19 6.83 -23.55
C PHE A 523 4.46 5.49 -23.54
N ASN A 524 4.40 4.84 -24.70
CA ASN A 524 3.85 3.47 -24.87
C ASN A 524 2.42 3.29 -24.34
N HIS A 525 1.57 4.30 -24.46
CA HIS A 525 0.14 4.21 -24.13
C HIS A 525 -0.66 3.64 -25.30
N MET A 526 -1.72 2.89 -25.00
CA MET A 526 -2.62 2.37 -26.04
C MET A 526 -3.46 3.48 -26.70
N TYR A 527 -3.68 4.59 -26.00
CA TYR A 527 -4.30 5.81 -26.53
C TYR A 527 -3.27 6.95 -26.58
N SER A 528 -3.74 8.20 -26.67
CA SER A 528 -2.87 9.36 -26.72
C SER A 528 -2.04 9.51 -25.45
N GLY A 529 -0.82 10.03 -25.59
CA GLY A 529 0.01 10.37 -24.44
C GLY A 529 -0.67 11.42 -23.55
N VAL A 530 -1.22 12.47 -24.17
CA VAL A 530 -1.99 13.50 -23.47
C VAL A 530 -3.31 13.81 -24.16
N GLN A 531 -4.38 13.99 -23.39
CA GLN A 531 -5.67 14.48 -23.87
C GLN A 531 -6.14 15.73 -23.13
N ILE A 532 -6.68 16.71 -23.87
CA ILE A 532 -7.21 17.97 -23.36
C ILE A 532 -8.61 18.21 -23.95
N ARG A 533 -9.64 18.33 -23.11
CA ARG A 533 -10.99 18.66 -23.58
C ARG A 533 -11.88 19.39 -22.59
N THR A 534 -13.03 19.86 -23.06
CA THR A 534 -14.10 20.45 -22.23
C THR A 534 -13.59 21.64 -21.40
N GLY A 535 -13.08 22.67 -22.08
CA GLY A 535 -12.58 23.89 -21.44
C GLY A 535 -11.25 23.75 -20.69
N SER A 536 -10.70 22.53 -20.61
CA SER A 536 -9.40 22.28 -19.97
C SER A 536 -8.29 23.09 -20.64
N ASN A 537 -7.41 23.65 -19.81
CA ASN A 537 -6.35 24.56 -20.24
C ASN A 537 -5.07 24.35 -19.41
N PRO A 538 -4.35 23.24 -19.60
CA PRO A 538 -3.07 22.98 -18.94
C PRO A 538 -1.90 23.66 -19.65
N ILE A 539 -0.81 23.87 -18.91
CA ILE A 539 0.50 24.24 -19.47
C ILE A 539 1.34 22.96 -19.59
N ILE A 540 1.65 22.55 -20.80
CA ILE A 540 2.45 21.36 -21.12
C ILE A 540 3.78 21.84 -21.67
N ARG A 541 4.87 21.67 -20.91
CA ARG A 541 6.18 22.18 -21.31
C ARG A 541 7.34 21.22 -21.12
N ARG A 542 8.29 21.18 -22.06
CA ARG A 542 9.53 20.39 -21.93
C ARG A 542 9.30 18.89 -21.68
N ASN A 543 8.18 18.32 -22.14
CA ASN A 543 7.91 16.90 -22.01
C ASN A 543 8.37 16.13 -23.25
N LYS A 544 8.65 14.84 -23.06
CA LYS A 544 8.86 13.88 -24.14
C LYS A 544 7.65 12.95 -24.24
N ILE A 545 7.06 12.85 -25.43
CA ILE A 545 5.83 12.07 -25.65
C ILE A 545 5.98 11.16 -26.88
N TRP A 546 6.05 9.83 -26.68
CA TRP A 546 6.37 8.91 -27.77
C TRP A 546 5.80 7.49 -27.64
N GLY A 547 5.86 6.71 -28.72
CA GLY A 547 5.54 5.28 -28.71
C GLY A 547 4.07 4.94 -28.48
N GLY A 548 3.17 5.94 -28.47
CA GLY A 548 1.73 5.73 -28.33
C GLY A 548 1.12 5.10 -29.58
N GLN A 549 0.11 4.24 -29.40
CA GLN A 549 -0.66 3.64 -30.51
C GLN A 549 -1.68 4.61 -31.13
N ASN A 550 -1.84 5.80 -30.55
CA ASN A 550 -2.69 6.88 -31.03
C ASN A 550 -1.86 8.18 -31.19
N GLY A 551 -2.49 9.34 -31.32
CA GLY A 551 -1.77 10.60 -31.46
C GLY A 551 -1.06 11.01 -30.18
N GLY A 552 0.11 11.66 -30.27
CA GLY A 552 0.91 12.03 -29.09
C GLY A 552 0.14 12.92 -28.11
N ILE A 553 -0.38 14.05 -28.62
CA ILE A 553 -1.31 14.93 -27.88
C ILE A 553 -2.60 15.10 -28.68
N LEU A 554 -3.76 14.92 -28.04
CA LEU A 554 -5.07 15.15 -28.63
C LEU A 554 -5.84 16.25 -27.88
N VAL A 555 -6.14 17.35 -28.57
CA VAL A 555 -6.95 18.48 -28.10
C VAL A 555 -8.29 18.46 -28.83
N TYR A 556 -9.39 18.31 -28.08
CA TYR A 556 -10.72 18.18 -28.66
C TYR A 556 -11.84 18.74 -27.79
N ASN A 557 -13.04 18.91 -28.37
CA ASN A 557 -14.24 19.41 -27.70
C ASN A 557 -13.99 20.70 -26.91
N GLY A 558 -13.48 21.73 -27.59
CA GLY A 558 -13.20 23.03 -26.98
C GLY A 558 -12.03 23.03 -25.98
N GLY A 559 -11.04 22.15 -26.17
CA GLY A 559 -9.79 22.20 -25.41
C GLY A 559 -8.94 23.41 -25.82
N LEU A 560 -8.23 23.99 -24.85
CA LEU A 560 -7.34 25.14 -25.06
C LEU A 560 -5.90 24.67 -24.94
N GLY A 561 -5.23 24.83 -23.80
CA GLY A 561 -3.91 24.27 -23.55
C GLY A 561 -2.77 25.04 -24.22
N VAL A 562 -1.65 25.13 -23.51
CA VAL A 562 -0.41 25.78 -23.95
C VAL A 562 0.69 24.73 -24.01
N LEU A 563 1.23 24.48 -25.21
CA LEU A 563 2.22 23.44 -25.47
C LEU A 563 3.54 24.10 -25.85
N GLU A 564 4.55 24.03 -24.99
CA GLU A 564 5.84 24.71 -25.21
C GLU A 564 7.06 23.79 -25.09
N TYR A 565 8.00 23.84 -26.03
CA TYR A 565 9.27 23.10 -25.93
C TYR A 565 9.12 21.58 -25.74
N ASN A 566 8.01 20.98 -26.15
CA ASN A 566 7.83 19.53 -26.06
C ASN A 566 8.45 18.82 -27.26
N GLU A 567 8.89 17.59 -27.04
CA GLU A 567 9.39 16.68 -28.07
C GLU A 567 8.40 15.53 -28.23
N ILE A 568 7.78 15.43 -29.40
CA ILE A 568 6.69 14.48 -29.69
C ILE A 568 7.08 13.65 -30.90
N PHE A 569 7.28 12.34 -30.71
CA PHE A 569 7.87 11.50 -31.77
C PHE A 569 7.44 10.04 -31.72
N ASP A 570 7.66 9.29 -32.81
CA ASP A 570 7.38 7.83 -32.91
C ASP A 570 6.00 7.42 -32.40
N ASN A 571 4.99 8.27 -32.64
CA ASN A 571 3.59 7.94 -32.37
C ASN A 571 2.98 7.31 -33.62
N ALA A 572 2.08 6.34 -33.44
CA ALA A 572 1.47 5.60 -34.53
C ALA A 572 0.48 6.45 -35.35
N MET A 573 -0.13 7.45 -34.71
CA MET A 573 -0.96 8.47 -35.38
C MET A 573 -0.29 9.85 -35.26
N ALA A 574 -1.03 10.93 -35.51
CA ALA A 574 -0.41 12.23 -35.60
C ALA A 574 0.27 12.68 -34.30
N GLY A 575 1.38 13.40 -34.41
CA GLY A 575 2.07 13.94 -33.23
C GLY A 575 1.12 14.79 -32.38
N VAL A 576 0.43 15.74 -33.01
CA VAL A 576 -0.64 16.53 -32.36
C VAL A 576 -1.92 16.52 -33.18
N TRP A 577 -3.04 16.27 -32.51
CA TRP A 577 -4.38 16.43 -33.06
C TRP A 577 -5.15 17.56 -32.42
N ILE A 578 -5.77 18.38 -33.28
CA ILE A 578 -6.65 19.48 -32.87
C ILE A 578 -7.99 19.30 -33.58
N LYS A 579 -9.07 19.10 -32.82
CA LYS A 579 -10.40 18.90 -33.41
C LYS A 579 -11.54 19.49 -32.61
N THR A 580 -12.73 19.55 -33.21
CA THR A 580 -13.99 19.95 -32.55
C THR A 580 -13.85 21.28 -31.83
N ASP A 581 -13.62 22.34 -32.61
CA ASP A 581 -13.53 23.74 -32.18
C ASP A 581 -12.46 24.04 -31.11
N SER A 582 -11.49 23.14 -30.93
CA SER A 582 -10.37 23.34 -30.01
C SER A 582 -9.39 24.38 -30.51
N ASN A 583 -8.77 25.11 -29.59
CA ASN A 583 -7.92 26.26 -29.90
C ASN A 583 -6.66 26.31 -29.02
N PRO A 584 -5.72 25.36 -29.17
CA PRO A 584 -4.47 25.35 -28.43
C PRO A 584 -3.44 26.35 -28.95
N TYR A 585 -2.48 26.69 -28.10
CA TYR A 585 -1.28 27.45 -28.47
C TYR A 585 -0.05 26.54 -28.44
N LEU A 586 0.62 26.35 -29.58
CA LEU A 586 1.79 25.49 -29.74
C LEU A 586 3.01 26.35 -30.08
N LYS A 587 4.03 26.33 -29.22
CA LYS A 587 5.25 27.11 -29.43
C LYS A 587 6.54 26.32 -29.21
N HIS A 588 7.53 26.45 -30.09
CA HIS A 588 8.85 25.83 -29.92
C HIS A 588 8.84 24.30 -29.73
N ASN A 589 7.80 23.59 -30.20
CA ASN A 589 7.76 22.14 -30.10
C ASN A 589 8.51 21.48 -31.25
N LYS A 590 9.05 20.29 -31.00
CA LYS A 590 9.61 19.39 -32.02
C LYS A 590 8.67 18.22 -32.22
N ILE A 591 8.18 18.04 -33.44
CA ILE A 591 7.21 17.00 -33.78
C ILE A 591 7.71 16.20 -34.97
N HIS A 592 8.16 14.97 -34.73
CA HIS A 592 8.94 14.27 -35.73
C HIS A 592 8.88 12.75 -35.68
N ASP A 593 9.35 12.12 -36.76
CA ASP A 593 9.49 10.67 -36.87
C ASP A 593 8.18 9.91 -36.52
N GLY A 594 7.02 10.55 -36.75
CA GLY A 594 5.70 9.94 -36.58
C GLY A 594 5.27 9.12 -37.79
N ARG A 595 4.40 8.13 -37.57
CA ARG A 595 3.89 7.24 -38.63
C ARG A 595 2.71 7.81 -39.40
N ASP A 596 2.17 8.94 -38.96
CA ASP A 596 1.10 9.71 -39.60
C ASP A 596 1.56 11.18 -39.79
N GLY A 597 0.63 12.14 -39.79
CA GLY A 597 0.93 13.56 -39.92
C GLY A 597 1.63 14.13 -38.69
N GLY A 598 2.42 15.19 -38.86
CA GLY A 598 3.03 15.86 -37.70
C GLY A 598 1.95 16.50 -36.82
N ILE A 599 1.18 17.41 -37.40
CA ILE A 599 0.01 18.03 -36.77
C ILE A 599 -1.18 17.88 -37.70
N CYS A 600 -2.30 17.32 -37.22
CA CYS A 600 -3.55 17.30 -37.99
C CYS A 600 -4.67 18.08 -37.29
N ILE A 601 -5.37 18.90 -38.06
CA ILE A 601 -6.35 19.88 -37.60
C ILE A 601 -7.66 19.64 -38.37
N PHE A 602 -8.70 19.27 -37.63
CA PHE A 602 -9.98 18.79 -38.18
C PHE A 602 -11.19 19.42 -37.48
N ASN A 603 -12.36 19.28 -38.09
CA ASN A 603 -13.68 19.58 -37.51
C ASN A 603 -13.75 20.93 -36.78
N GLY A 604 -13.52 22.02 -37.51
CA GLY A 604 -13.53 23.37 -36.93
C GLY A 604 -12.34 23.69 -36.02
N GLY A 605 -11.34 22.80 -35.95
CA GLY A 605 -10.12 23.00 -35.18
C GLY A 605 -9.41 24.30 -35.54
N ARG A 606 -8.90 24.97 -34.51
CA ARG A 606 -8.17 26.24 -34.60
C ARG A 606 -6.79 26.05 -33.97
N GLY A 607 -6.29 27.10 -33.34
CA GLY A 607 -5.00 27.12 -32.68
C GLY A 607 -3.98 27.99 -33.40
N VAL A 608 -2.94 28.31 -32.65
CA VAL A 608 -1.79 29.08 -33.14
C VAL A 608 -0.55 28.21 -32.98
N LEU A 609 0.12 27.97 -34.10
CA LEU A 609 1.34 27.18 -34.18
C LEU A 609 2.46 28.15 -34.50
N GLU A 610 3.33 28.43 -33.54
CA GLU A 610 4.40 29.40 -33.65
C GLU A 610 5.78 28.78 -33.42
N GLU A 611 6.71 28.97 -34.36
CA GLU A 611 8.13 28.59 -34.17
C GLU A 611 8.35 27.11 -33.82
N ASN A 612 7.50 26.21 -34.34
CA ASN A 612 7.63 24.77 -34.18
C ASN A 612 8.50 24.16 -35.29
N GLU A 613 9.17 23.05 -34.98
CA GLU A 613 9.93 22.24 -35.93
C GLU A 613 9.21 20.91 -36.17
N ILE A 614 8.73 20.70 -37.40
CA ILE A 614 7.90 19.54 -37.77
C ILE A 614 8.60 18.81 -38.91
N PHE A 615 9.11 17.60 -38.67
CA PHE A 615 9.99 16.96 -39.65
C PHE A 615 9.96 15.44 -39.64
N ARG A 616 10.36 14.83 -40.76
CA ARG A 616 10.47 13.36 -40.90
C ARG A 616 9.22 12.55 -40.53
N ASN A 617 8.05 13.19 -40.56
CA ASN A 617 6.77 12.50 -40.42
C ASN A 617 6.41 11.78 -41.72
N THR A 618 5.71 10.65 -41.60
CA THR A 618 5.39 9.79 -42.74
C THR A 618 4.34 10.42 -43.67
N GLN A 619 3.35 11.13 -43.10
CA GLN A 619 2.37 11.91 -43.86
C GLN A 619 2.74 13.39 -43.88
N ALA A 620 1.75 14.25 -44.17
CA ALA A 620 1.92 15.69 -44.22
C ALA A 620 2.50 16.21 -42.89
N GLY A 621 3.42 17.16 -42.98
CA GLY A 621 3.92 17.86 -41.79
C GLY A 621 2.78 18.50 -41.02
N VAL A 622 1.95 19.30 -41.70
CA VAL A 622 0.69 19.84 -41.17
C VAL A 622 -0.46 19.54 -42.13
N LEU A 623 -1.51 18.87 -41.63
CA LEU A 623 -2.74 18.59 -42.36
C LEU A 623 -3.91 19.39 -41.78
N ILE A 624 -4.60 20.16 -42.62
CA ILE A 624 -5.70 21.04 -42.23
C ILE A 624 -6.93 20.67 -43.06
N SER A 625 -8.04 20.33 -42.40
CA SER A 625 -9.23 19.80 -43.06
C SER A 625 -10.51 20.16 -42.31
N SER A 626 -11.66 19.94 -42.96
CA SER A 626 -12.99 19.95 -42.34
C SER A 626 -13.32 21.29 -41.67
N GLN A 627 -13.30 22.36 -42.47
CA GLN A 627 -13.63 23.74 -42.03
C GLN A 627 -12.74 24.25 -40.88
N SER A 628 -11.51 23.74 -40.76
CA SER A 628 -10.54 24.23 -39.79
C SER A 628 -9.89 25.54 -40.23
N HIS A 629 -9.46 26.36 -39.26
CA HIS A 629 -8.94 27.72 -39.49
C HIS A 629 -7.75 28.07 -38.57
N PRO A 630 -6.63 27.32 -38.58
CA PRO A 630 -5.49 27.60 -37.71
C PRO A 630 -4.60 28.75 -38.23
N LYS A 631 -3.74 29.25 -37.35
CA LYS A 631 -2.67 30.20 -37.69
C LYS A 631 -1.30 29.56 -37.53
N LEU A 632 -0.51 29.53 -38.59
CA LEU A 632 0.85 29.01 -38.61
C LEU A 632 1.83 30.15 -38.81
N LYS A 633 2.70 30.40 -37.83
CA LYS A 633 3.66 31.50 -37.83
C LYS A 633 5.09 31.01 -37.62
N ARG A 634 6.01 31.33 -38.54
CA ARG A 634 7.44 31.05 -38.41
C ARG A 634 7.80 29.58 -38.09
N ASN A 635 6.99 28.61 -38.52
CA ASN A 635 7.31 27.20 -38.33
C ASN A 635 8.30 26.71 -39.39
N LYS A 636 9.09 25.68 -39.05
CA LYS A 636 9.93 24.94 -39.99
C LYS A 636 9.33 23.57 -40.24
N ILE A 637 9.00 23.27 -41.49
CA ILE A 637 8.34 22.01 -41.87
C ILE A 637 9.15 21.34 -42.98
N PHE A 638 9.84 20.24 -42.65
CA PHE A 638 10.88 19.73 -43.53
C PHE A 638 11.17 18.24 -43.45
N ASP A 639 11.86 17.72 -44.46
CA ASP A 639 12.29 16.31 -44.56
C ASP A 639 11.16 15.27 -44.37
N GLY A 640 9.90 15.67 -44.58
CA GLY A 640 8.74 14.76 -44.50
C GLY A 640 8.64 13.84 -45.71
N LEU A 641 8.02 12.67 -45.50
CA LEU A 641 7.81 11.68 -46.57
C LEU A 641 6.57 11.98 -47.44
N ALA A 642 5.82 13.04 -47.15
CA ALA A 642 4.71 13.52 -47.96
C ALA A 642 4.84 15.03 -48.27
N ALA A 643 3.73 15.77 -48.23
CA ALA A 643 3.72 17.23 -48.37
C ALA A 643 4.16 17.93 -47.07
N GLY A 644 4.63 19.17 -47.16
CA GLY A 644 4.91 19.97 -45.97
C GLY A 644 3.62 20.39 -45.26
N ILE A 645 2.83 21.22 -45.92
CA ILE A 645 1.50 21.69 -45.47
C ILE A 645 0.46 21.21 -46.49
N GLU A 646 -0.65 20.67 -46.01
CA GLU A 646 -1.76 20.23 -46.84
C GLU A 646 -3.09 20.78 -46.30
N ILE A 647 -3.90 21.41 -47.18
CA ILE A 647 -5.17 22.03 -46.80
C ILE A 647 -6.28 21.51 -47.73
N THR A 648 -7.33 20.92 -47.16
CA THR A 648 -8.41 20.22 -47.87
C THR A 648 -9.79 20.44 -47.22
N ASN A 649 -10.86 19.90 -47.81
CA ASN A 649 -12.20 19.80 -47.22
C ASN A 649 -12.73 21.13 -46.66
N ASN A 650 -12.72 22.16 -47.51
CA ASN A 650 -13.19 23.52 -47.20
C ASN A 650 -12.52 24.15 -45.96
N ALA A 651 -11.33 23.69 -45.59
CA ALA A 651 -10.51 24.36 -44.59
C ALA A 651 -9.75 25.56 -45.19
N THR A 652 -9.27 26.43 -44.32
CA THR A 652 -8.35 27.51 -44.68
C THR A 652 -7.33 27.71 -43.56
N ALA A 653 -6.36 28.59 -43.74
CA ALA A 653 -5.35 28.89 -42.73
C ALA A 653 -4.76 30.28 -42.96
N THR A 654 -4.16 30.84 -41.91
CA THR A 654 -3.22 31.95 -42.04
C THR A 654 -1.80 31.40 -41.93
N LEU A 655 -1.02 31.52 -43.00
CA LEU A 655 0.37 31.08 -43.08
C LEU A 655 1.28 32.32 -43.14
N GLU A 656 2.04 32.59 -42.07
CA GLU A 656 2.95 33.75 -42.01
C GLU A 656 4.40 33.34 -41.71
N GLY A 657 5.35 33.66 -42.59
CA GLY A 657 6.78 33.51 -42.31
C GLY A 657 7.27 32.06 -42.17
N ASN A 658 6.51 31.06 -42.60
CA ASN A 658 6.87 29.65 -42.44
C ASN A 658 7.93 29.23 -43.47
N GLN A 659 8.79 28.28 -43.10
CA GLN A 659 9.80 27.67 -43.96
C GLN A 659 9.42 26.22 -44.25
N VAL A 660 9.15 25.90 -45.51
CA VAL A 660 8.68 24.57 -45.91
C VAL A 660 9.59 23.98 -46.98
N PHE A 661 10.40 22.98 -46.62
CA PHE A 661 11.50 22.54 -47.49
C PHE A 661 11.85 21.06 -47.42
N ASN A 662 12.49 20.55 -48.47
CA ASN A 662 13.00 19.17 -48.58
C ASN A 662 11.97 18.03 -48.39
N ASN A 663 10.67 18.32 -48.48
CA ASN A 663 9.63 17.28 -48.38
C ASN A 663 9.56 16.43 -49.68
N LYS A 664 9.09 15.19 -49.58
CA LYS A 664 8.98 14.26 -50.74
C LYS A 664 8.01 14.78 -51.82
N PHE A 665 6.89 15.34 -51.41
CA PHE A 665 5.89 15.93 -52.32
C PHE A 665 6.11 17.44 -52.44
N ALA A 666 5.06 18.21 -52.73
CA ALA A 666 5.16 19.66 -52.75
C ALA A 666 5.27 20.21 -51.32
N GLY A 667 5.79 21.44 -51.20
CA GLY A 667 5.85 22.10 -49.91
C GLY A 667 4.47 22.43 -49.36
N ILE A 668 3.63 23.12 -50.14
CA ILE A 668 2.26 23.47 -49.76
C ILE A 668 1.30 22.90 -50.83
N CYS A 669 0.34 22.08 -50.41
CA CYS A 669 -0.69 21.46 -51.24
C CYS A 669 -2.08 22.01 -50.86
N LEU A 670 -2.86 22.46 -51.85
CA LEU A 670 -4.18 23.07 -51.63
C LEU A 670 -5.24 22.36 -52.49
N ALA A 671 -6.32 21.90 -51.86
CA ALA A 671 -7.44 21.28 -52.55
C ALA A 671 -8.28 22.30 -53.35
N THR A 672 -9.20 21.80 -54.17
CA THR A 672 -10.16 22.64 -54.89
C THR A 672 -10.98 23.49 -53.92
N GLY A 673 -11.07 24.80 -54.19
CA GLY A 673 -11.83 25.74 -53.37
C GLY A 673 -11.12 26.22 -52.10
N VAL A 674 -9.88 25.78 -51.86
CA VAL A 674 -9.08 26.19 -50.70
C VAL A 674 -8.21 27.40 -51.05
N SER A 675 -8.30 28.45 -50.25
CA SER A 675 -7.49 29.67 -50.39
C SER A 675 -7.03 30.17 -49.02
N PRO A 676 -5.83 29.77 -48.55
CA PRO A 676 -5.26 30.29 -47.31
C PRO A 676 -4.73 31.72 -47.49
N ASP A 677 -4.69 32.49 -46.40
CA ASP A 677 -3.95 33.75 -46.35
C ASP A 677 -2.45 33.44 -46.19
N MET A 678 -1.62 33.98 -47.07
CA MET A 678 -0.20 33.67 -47.15
C MET A 678 0.64 34.93 -47.17
N LYS A 679 1.57 35.03 -46.23
CA LYS A 679 2.49 36.16 -46.11
C LYS A 679 3.90 35.68 -45.77
N ASP A 680 4.90 36.14 -46.52
CA ASP A 680 6.33 35.92 -46.24
C ASP A 680 6.78 34.45 -46.05
N ASN A 681 6.04 33.48 -46.60
CA ASN A 681 6.42 32.07 -46.52
C ASN A 681 7.54 31.71 -47.52
N LYS A 682 8.49 30.89 -47.09
CA LYS A 682 9.60 30.39 -47.92
C LYS A 682 9.41 28.90 -48.21
N VAL A 683 9.14 28.56 -49.47
CA VAL A 683 8.96 27.17 -49.93
C VAL A 683 10.05 26.82 -50.94
N TYR A 684 10.93 25.88 -50.62
CA TYR A 684 12.12 25.58 -51.43
C TYR A 684 12.62 24.13 -51.26
N GLY A 685 13.42 23.61 -52.19
CA GLY A 685 14.08 22.29 -52.05
C GLY A 685 13.17 21.05 -52.02
N ASN A 686 11.84 21.21 -52.09
CA ASN A 686 10.90 20.10 -52.09
C ASN A 686 11.04 19.25 -53.36
N LYS A 687 10.86 17.93 -53.24
CA LYS A 687 11.19 16.99 -54.30
C LYS A 687 10.12 16.93 -55.39
N ASN A 688 8.91 17.44 -55.14
CA ASN A 688 7.76 17.47 -56.06
C ASN A 688 7.53 16.12 -56.76
N ALA A 689 7.59 15.01 -56.00
CA ALA A 689 7.55 13.68 -56.60
C ALA A 689 6.24 13.39 -57.36
N ILE A 690 5.11 13.98 -56.93
CA ILE A 690 3.81 13.86 -57.62
C ILE A 690 3.85 14.54 -58.99
N GLU A 691 4.27 15.80 -59.06
CA GLU A 691 4.40 16.55 -60.31
C GLU A 691 5.36 15.84 -61.30
N LYS A 692 6.49 15.34 -60.80
CA LYS A 692 7.42 14.52 -61.61
C LYS A 692 6.76 13.25 -62.12
N ALA A 693 6.00 12.55 -61.30
CA ALA A 693 5.31 11.34 -61.72
C ALA A 693 4.26 11.59 -62.81
N VAL A 694 3.53 12.71 -62.69
CA VAL A 694 2.59 13.19 -63.71
C VAL A 694 3.31 13.44 -65.02
N LYS A 695 4.42 14.21 -64.97
CA LYS A 695 5.25 14.53 -66.13
C LYS A 695 5.82 13.28 -66.82
N TYR A 696 6.22 12.26 -66.06
CA TYR A 696 6.80 11.01 -66.59
C TYR A 696 5.76 9.92 -66.89
N GLY A 697 4.46 10.21 -66.84
CA GLY A 697 3.41 9.24 -67.20
C GLY A 697 3.24 8.06 -66.23
N ARG A 698 3.65 8.20 -64.96
CA ARG A 698 3.54 7.13 -63.94
C ARG A 698 2.20 7.20 -63.20
N CYS A 699 1.63 6.05 -62.86
CA CYS A 699 0.44 6.02 -61.98
C CYS A 699 0.78 6.63 -60.62
N LEU A 700 -0.10 7.48 -60.09
CA LEU A 700 0.12 8.09 -58.77
C LEU A 700 0.14 7.06 -57.63
N TYR A 701 -0.62 5.96 -57.76
CA TYR A 701 -0.59 4.84 -56.82
C TYR A 701 0.82 4.25 -56.67
N LYS A 702 1.65 4.25 -57.72
CA LYS A 702 3.03 3.74 -57.65
C LYS A 702 3.95 4.60 -56.77
N ILE A 703 3.64 5.88 -56.64
CA ILE A 703 4.48 6.86 -55.92
C ILE A 703 4.05 6.99 -54.47
N SER A 704 2.74 6.95 -54.27
CA SER A 704 2.11 7.09 -52.97
C SER A 704 1.88 5.76 -52.26
N SER A 705 1.87 4.65 -53.01
CA SER A 705 1.44 3.32 -52.56
C SER A 705 0.05 3.37 -51.90
N TYR A 706 -0.20 2.52 -50.91
CA TYR A 706 -1.33 2.60 -49.99
C TYR A 706 -1.03 3.45 -48.73
N THR A 707 0.17 4.04 -48.64
CA THR A 707 0.69 4.63 -47.41
C THR A 707 0.69 6.16 -47.43
N SER A 708 0.16 6.84 -48.45
CA SER A 708 0.04 8.30 -48.48
C SER A 708 -0.99 8.74 -49.51
N TYR A 709 -1.76 9.80 -49.26
CA TYR A 709 -2.77 10.29 -50.20
C TYR A 709 -2.22 11.46 -51.00
N PRO A 710 -1.83 11.28 -52.28
CA PRO A 710 -1.30 12.38 -53.07
C PRO A 710 -2.43 13.33 -53.44
N MET A 711 -2.24 14.62 -53.18
CA MET A 711 -3.16 15.65 -53.67
C MET A 711 -2.87 15.93 -55.15
N HIS A 712 -3.85 15.68 -56.01
CA HIS A 712 -3.78 15.90 -57.46
C HIS A 712 -5.20 16.01 -58.06
N ASP A 713 -5.30 16.33 -59.36
CA ASP A 713 -6.52 16.17 -60.15
C ASP A 713 -6.93 14.70 -60.27
N PHE A 714 -8.16 14.41 -59.87
CA PHE A 714 -8.80 13.11 -59.96
C PHE A 714 -10.09 13.15 -60.77
N TYR A 715 -10.36 12.04 -61.45
CA TYR A 715 -11.44 11.91 -62.41
C TYR A 715 -12.22 10.62 -62.21
N ARG A 716 -13.52 10.68 -62.51
CA ARG A 716 -14.40 9.52 -62.60
C ARG A 716 -14.47 9.05 -64.05
N CYS A 717 -14.48 7.74 -64.28
CA CYS A 717 -14.65 7.11 -65.58
C CYS A 717 -16.06 6.49 -65.69
N LYS A 718 -16.97 7.19 -66.38
CA LYS A 718 -18.36 6.74 -66.59
C LYS A 718 -18.43 5.41 -67.36
N THR A 719 -17.54 5.23 -68.32
CA THR A 719 -17.44 3.98 -69.10
C THR A 719 -17.12 2.75 -68.24
N CYS A 720 -16.39 2.93 -67.14
CA CYS A 720 -16.02 1.85 -66.21
C CYS A 720 -16.92 1.82 -64.96
N ASN A 721 -18.00 2.61 -64.95
CA ASN A 721 -18.93 2.73 -63.83
C ASN A 721 -18.27 3.04 -62.47
N THR A 722 -17.21 3.86 -62.46
CA THR A 722 -16.61 4.34 -61.21
C THR A 722 -17.57 5.29 -60.48
N THR A 723 -17.77 5.12 -59.18
CA THR A 723 -18.61 5.99 -58.34
C THR A 723 -17.85 7.24 -57.87
N ASP A 724 -18.51 8.16 -57.16
CA ASP A 724 -17.85 9.32 -56.55
C ASP A 724 -16.83 8.95 -55.45
N ARG A 725 -16.77 7.66 -55.05
CA ARG A 725 -15.76 7.11 -54.14
C ARG A 725 -14.53 6.55 -54.88
N ASN A 726 -14.60 6.39 -56.20
CA ASN A 726 -13.55 5.78 -57.01
C ASN A 726 -12.93 6.83 -57.95
N ALA A 727 -11.65 7.09 -57.78
CA ALA A 727 -10.93 8.18 -58.42
C ALA A 727 -9.72 7.65 -59.23
N ILE A 728 -9.57 8.15 -60.46
CA ILE A 728 -8.48 7.74 -61.35
C ILE A 728 -7.55 8.94 -61.60
N CYS A 729 -6.24 8.72 -61.54
CA CYS A 729 -5.25 9.77 -61.80
C CYS A 729 -5.14 10.12 -63.29
N VAL A 730 -4.66 11.33 -63.57
CA VAL A 730 -4.47 11.88 -64.94
C VAL A 730 -3.70 10.95 -65.89
N ASN A 731 -2.71 10.20 -65.38
CA ASN A 731 -1.92 9.31 -66.22
C ASN A 731 -2.65 8.01 -66.57
N CYS A 732 -3.45 7.48 -65.64
CA CYS A 732 -4.29 6.31 -65.93
C CYS A 732 -5.38 6.65 -66.94
N ILE A 733 -5.89 7.88 -66.94
CA ILE A 733 -6.82 8.36 -67.98
C ILE A 733 -6.17 8.31 -69.36
N ARG A 734 -4.94 8.82 -69.47
CA ARG A 734 -4.21 8.87 -70.74
C ARG A 734 -3.82 7.50 -71.28
N ARG A 735 -3.69 6.48 -70.42
CA ARG A 735 -3.18 5.16 -70.81
C ARG A 735 -4.19 4.02 -70.66
N CYS A 736 -4.74 3.83 -69.47
CA CYS A 736 -5.60 2.69 -69.15
C CYS A 736 -7.07 2.97 -69.51
N HIS A 737 -7.50 4.24 -69.47
CA HIS A 737 -8.86 4.67 -69.81
C HIS A 737 -8.87 5.58 -71.04
N ALA A 738 -7.93 5.37 -71.96
CA ALA A 738 -7.86 6.13 -73.21
C ALA A 738 -9.11 5.86 -74.06
N GLY A 739 -9.81 6.92 -74.46
CA GLY A 739 -11.07 6.81 -75.22
C GLY A 739 -12.32 6.57 -74.37
N HIS A 740 -12.20 6.49 -73.04
CA HIS A 740 -13.36 6.40 -72.15
C HIS A 740 -13.95 7.79 -71.86
N VAL A 741 -15.22 7.81 -71.48
CA VAL A 741 -15.89 9.02 -71.00
C VAL A 741 -15.49 9.26 -69.54
N VAL A 742 -14.64 10.26 -69.34
CA VAL A 742 -14.16 10.68 -68.02
C VAL A 742 -14.64 12.07 -67.67
N GLU A 743 -14.77 12.35 -66.38
CA GLU A 743 -15.19 13.63 -65.85
C GLU A 743 -14.33 14.01 -64.64
N PHE A 744 -13.91 15.27 -64.59
CA PHE A 744 -13.17 15.81 -63.45
C PHE A 744 -14.05 15.79 -62.21
N VAL A 745 -13.51 15.27 -61.10
CA VAL A 745 -14.23 15.21 -59.83
C VAL A 745 -13.74 16.35 -58.94
N THR A 746 -12.44 16.35 -58.63
CA THR A 746 -11.83 17.33 -57.75
C THR A 746 -10.30 17.26 -57.82
N HIS A 747 -9.64 18.35 -57.44
CA HIS A 747 -8.25 18.36 -57.03
C HIS A 747 -8.20 18.17 -55.52
N ASP A 748 -7.89 16.96 -55.06
CA ASP A 748 -7.87 16.64 -53.64
C ASP A 748 -7.06 15.36 -53.35
N ARG A 749 -7.05 14.94 -52.08
CA ARG A 749 -6.43 13.71 -51.58
C ARG A 749 -7.20 12.46 -52.02
N PHE A 750 -6.72 11.75 -53.04
CA PHE A 750 -7.25 10.43 -53.41
C PHE A 750 -6.14 9.43 -53.71
N PHE A 751 -6.44 8.14 -53.57
CA PHE A 751 -5.67 7.09 -54.24
C PHE A 751 -6.16 6.91 -55.67
N CYS A 752 -5.28 6.43 -56.55
CA CYS A 752 -5.70 6.06 -57.90
C CYS A 752 -6.21 4.61 -57.89
N ASP A 753 -7.53 4.44 -57.93
CA ASP A 753 -8.23 3.14 -57.90
C ASP A 753 -7.82 2.20 -59.01
N CYS A 754 -7.55 2.74 -60.20
CA CYS A 754 -6.97 1.96 -61.29
C CYS A 754 -5.69 1.26 -60.85
N GLY A 755 -4.77 1.99 -60.20
CA GLY A 755 -3.50 1.44 -59.74
C GLY A 755 -3.62 0.50 -58.54
N ALA A 756 -4.61 0.74 -57.67
CA ALA A 756 -4.92 -0.13 -56.54
C ALA A 756 -5.53 -1.48 -56.95
N GLY A 757 -5.94 -1.64 -58.21
CA GLY A 757 -6.55 -2.86 -58.71
C GLY A 757 -8.02 -3.04 -58.31
N THR A 758 -8.68 -1.96 -57.87
CA THR A 758 -10.11 -1.98 -57.47
C THR A 758 -11.06 -1.90 -58.68
N LEU A 759 -10.52 -1.70 -59.89
CA LEU A 759 -11.28 -1.65 -61.13
C LEU A 759 -11.17 -2.97 -61.91
N SER A 760 -12.15 -3.24 -62.76
CA SER A 760 -12.23 -4.46 -63.60
C SER A 760 -11.05 -4.66 -64.57
N HIS A 761 -10.29 -3.59 -64.87
CA HIS A 761 -9.11 -3.65 -65.72
C HIS A 761 -7.84 -3.36 -64.93
N GLN A 762 -6.83 -4.22 -65.11
CA GLN A 762 -5.53 -4.09 -64.44
C GLN A 762 -4.75 -2.87 -64.96
N CYS A 763 -4.17 -2.09 -64.05
CA CYS A 763 -3.42 -0.90 -64.41
C CYS A 763 -2.13 -1.22 -65.16
N GLN A 764 -1.97 -0.64 -66.34
CA GLN A 764 -0.75 -0.75 -67.15
C GLN A 764 0.41 0.12 -66.63
N LEU A 765 0.15 0.99 -65.64
CA LEU A 765 1.09 1.99 -65.14
C LEU A 765 1.56 1.75 -63.70
N ALA A 766 0.94 0.81 -62.97
CA ALA A 766 1.26 0.52 -61.56
C ALA A 766 2.47 -0.41 -61.41
N GLY A 767 2.65 -1.40 -62.30
CA GLY A 767 3.67 -2.46 -62.17
C GLY A 767 3.11 -3.75 -61.54
N GLU A 768 3.96 -4.69 -61.13
CA GLU A 768 3.53 -5.92 -60.42
C GLU A 768 2.88 -5.58 -59.07
N PRO A 769 1.81 -6.31 -58.66
CA PRO A 769 1.11 -6.06 -57.41
C PRO A 769 2.00 -6.36 -56.22
N THR A 770 2.19 -5.38 -55.34
CA THR A 770 2.79 -5.60 -54.01
C THR A 770 1.81 -6.45 -53.19
N LYS A 771 2.15 -7.73 -53.00
CA LYS A 771 1.46 -8.64 -52.07
C LYS A 771 1.58 -8.10 -50.65
N ASP A 772 0.54 -7.43 -50.17
CA ASP A 772 0.14 -7.39 -48.76
C ASP A 772 -1.19 -6.59 -48.70
N THR A 773 -2.28 -7.31 -48.94
CA THR A 773 -3.65 -6.78 -48.85
C THR A 773 -4.33 -7.44 -47.67
N ASP A 774 -4.20 -6.83 -46.49
CA ASP A 774 -5.08 -7.07 -45.33
C ASP A 774 -5.05 -5.87 -44.37
N THR A 775 -5.50 -4.71 -44.85
CA THR A 775 -6.12 -3.66 -44.01
C THR A 775 -7.04 -2.82 -44.88
N LEU A 776 -8.33 -3.16 -44.88
CA LEU A 776 -9.40 -2.27 -45.33
C LEU A 776 -9.40 -1.03 -44.42
N TYR A 777 -8.95 0.11 -44.93
CA TYR A 777 -9.35 1.42 -44.39
C TYR A 777 -10.49 1.95 -45.26
N ASP A 778 -11.67 1.97 -44.65
CA ASP A 778 -12.86 2.63 -45.17
C ASP A 778 -12.52 4.07 -45.56
N SER A 779 -12.68 4.38 -46.84
CA SER A 779 -12.96 5.73 -47.31
C SER A 779 -14.11 6.29 -46.46
N ALA A 780 -13.80 7.30 -45.65
CA ALA A 780 -14.67 7.86 -44.63
C ALA A 780 -16.14 8.00 -45.06
N ALA A 781 -17.02 7.27 -44.39
CA ALA A 781 -18.37 7.74 -44.10
C ALA A 781 -18.29 8.71 -42.91
N PRO A 782 -19.17 9.73 -42.82
CA PRO A 782 -19.21 10.61 -41.66
C PRO A 782 -19.57 9.76 -40.43
N ILE A 783 -18.65 9.65 -39.48
CA ILE A 783 -18.90 8.92 -38.24
C ILE A 783 -19.81 9.80 -37.38
N GLU A 784 -21.06 9.37 -37.23
CA GLU A 784 -21.95 9.86 -36.18
C GLU A 784 -21.29 9.65 -34.82
N SER A 785 -21.26 10.71 -34.02
CA SER A 785 -20.80 10.66 -32.64
C SER A 785 -21.76 9.80 -31.82
N HIS A 786 -21.39 8.54 -31.57
CA HIS A 786 -22.02 7.78 -30.50
C HIS A 786 -21.55 8.33 -29.15
N THR A 787 -22.38 9.21 -28.60
CA THR A 787 -22.45 9.51 -27.18
C THR A 787 -22.76 8.20 -26.44
N LEU A 788 -21.81 7.70 -25.66
CA LEU A 788 -22.11 6.67 -24.66
C LEU A 788 -23.05 7.30 -23.63
N MET A 789 -24.32 6.87 -23.65
CA MET A 789 -25.20 7.05 -22.52
C MET A 789 -24.67 6.18 -21.38
N VAL A 790 -24.37 6.84 -20.27
CA VAL A 790 -24.11 6.22 -18.98
C VAL A 790 -25.46 5.81 -18.41
N ASN A 791 -25.62 4.53 -18.10
CA ASN A 791 -26.54 4.06 -17.06
C ASN A 791 -25.73 3.79 -15.80
#